data_AF-A0A1T5C6C4-F1
#
_entry.id   AF-A0A1T5C6C4-F1
#
_cell.length_a   1.000
_cell.length_b   1.000
_cell.length_c   1.000
_cell.angle_alpha   90.00
_cell.angle_beta   90.00
_cell.angle_gamma   90.00
#
_symmetry.space_group_name_H-M   'P 1'
#
loop_
_entity.id
_entity.type
_entity.pdbx_description
1 polymer ?
#
loop_
_entity_poly.entity_id
_entity_poly.type
_entity_poly.pdbx_seq_one_letter_code
_entity_poly.pdbx_strand_id
1 'polypeptide(L)'
;MKKRIFVNWQISTLFFSFSLFFVPLDSSAQQPRYFAVSLVNENDSPSLTTIQSAKDIGCNAVALTIQWGTIEGKISRILKAENGPNYNVWKQYDDQINLATSLGMKVAINIAISTGDDVTNGISDRYGVDTGDGWKKEDRVMVANYNGQEAVFQKQGGPIRPNINLQFVMTSLAAQSTRDRITAFATKVIQRYKYVQEQNNLLYVSLIYSRQGEGEFEMGSTKYHYEQPLDMSGALTDYSAPMTNAYRNWLKGKYGHIEYLNSAWGTNHSSFNNVGPKRPSNTTFTGADGTDWFAFRTQVLKDVNNLFKNTVKGIDSNIKVLAHHGSVYDKLSRSRGTLPFNEIGAELDGVKINDDIFYDHRFAIDLVRSNLPGKIYVNEAAYVTGTQSIVNLTTESYTHGAQIVTLFYLENALKNPDAVNTLKSLTSQWVKNKNVTTPTATSSDNFTLSSMIDNDGCYTQRDSYANDCEAYKKWRSTFDNGGGKPVSIMMQNNVVQPGCFYKDLSLATNGAQAASIIPDGKYFHLTGPDCKLIGTVKGNGLTNGNDKFKATVTVDPQVTIHGDQPLVQRHFKLVPGGTNPGSASVTLYVSQDELTAFNVASSEKLPVNSSDNASKANLRVLQWKGDMTSGSPDVIIDPNDNDIQWDATLNLWRIRFEVNGFSTFYISAHNAGQLPVTLVNFSGKKQENAVSLDWQTSEETNSDHFEIQHGVDGKQWTKIGEVAASAESKVLKTYNFIHPYPSAGENLYRLKMVDQDNTFAYSKIISAGFETLDRVTLYPNPVTAGVISLQYTGTAPKVTLNDITGRNVPVMTEQDGPDKLTVRAKARLTPGLYILNAGYGATQVRHKVVVN
;
A
#
# COMPACT_ATOMS: atom_id res chain seq x y z
N MET A 1 -5.20 20.11 28.61
CA MET A 1 -5.69 19.06 27.70
C MET A 1 -5.79 19.61 26.28
N LYS A 2 -5.09 18.97 25.34
CA LYS A 2 -5.22 19.00 23.86
C LYS A 2 -5.36 20.36 23.15
N LYS A 3 -4.22 20.99 22.82
CA LYS A 3 -4.10 21.95 21.71
C LYS A 3 -3.88 21.18 20.41
N ARG A 4 -4.80 21.33 19.44
CA ARG A 4 -4.64 20.90 18.04
C ARG A 4 -3.98 22.04 17.27
N ILE A 5 -2.87 21.77 16.59
CA ILE A 5 -2.26 22.68 15.62
C ILE A 5 -2.76 22.22 14.24
N PHE A 6 -3.59 23.04 13.60
CA PHE A 6 -3.87 22.95 12.17
C PHE A 6 -2.90 23.87 11.45
N VAL A 7 -2.12 23.35 10.51
CA VAL A 7 -1.29 24.15 9.61
C VAL A 7 -2.11 24.38 8.34
N ASN A 8 -2.48 25.65 8.11
CA ASN A 8 -3.12 26.12 6.89
C ASN A 8 -2.14 26.03 5.72
N TRP A 9 -2.55 25.39 4.63
CA TRP A 9 -1.94 25.57 3.31
C TRP A 9 -2.58 26.79 2.66
N GLN A 10 -1.82 27.88 2.54
CA GLN A 10 -2.18 28.98 1.64
C GLN A 10 -1.50 28.80 0.28
N ILE A 11 -2.33 28.94 -0.75
CA ILE A 11 -2.01 29.00 -2.17
C ILE A 11 -1.01 30.14 -2.42
N SER A 12 0.05 29.87 -3.18
CA SER A 12 0.88 30.91 -3.79
C SER A 12 0.88 30.71 -5.30
N THR A 13 0.21 31.65 -5.96
CA THR A 13 0.22 31.95 -7.39
C THR A 13 1.63 32.09 -7.97
N LEU A 14 1.79 31.70 -9.24
CA LEU A 14 2.96 31.97 -10.08
C LEU A 14 3.42 33.43 -9.95
N PHE A 15 4.67 33.62 -9.52
CA PHE A 15 5.46 34.79 -9.87
C PHE A 15 6.80 34.31 -10.44
N PHE A 16 7.00 34.56 -11.73
CA PHE A 16 8.33 34.63 -12.33
C PHE A 16 8.99 35.88 -11.75
N SER A 17 9.86 35.72 -10.75
CA SER A 17 10.76 36.77 -10.30
C SER A 17 12.19 36.31 -10.51
N PHE A 18 12.87 36.94 -11.47
CA PHE A 18 14.32 36.95 -11.61
C PHE A 18 14.94 37.29 -10.25
N SER A 19 15.46 36.27 -9.57
CA SER A 19 16.18 36.44 -8.32
C SER A 19 17.65 36.57 -8.67
N LEU A 20 18.17 37.79 -8.54
CA LEU A 20 19.61 38.06 -8.54
C LEU A 20 20.30 37.06 -7.60
N PHE A 21 21.27 36.33 -8.15
CA PHE A 21 22.14 35.41 -7.44
C PHE A 21 22.87 36.15 -6.30
N PHE A 22 22.34 36.09 -5.09
CA PHE A 22 23.19 36.11 -3.91
C PHE A 22 23.77 34.71 -3.77
N VAL A 23 24.93 34.50 -4.40
CA VAL A 23 25.83 33.42 -4.02
C VAL A 23 26.16 33.67 -2.55
N PRO A 24 25.78 32.79 -1.60
CA PRO A 24 26.36 32.89 -0.28
C PRO A 24 27.86 32.66 -0.49
N LEU A 25 28.67 33.67 -0.16
CA LEU A 25 30.12 33.54 -0.07
C LEU A 25 30.39 32.29 0.78
N ASP A 26 30.92 31.26 0.12
CA ASP A 26 31.30 30.00 0.72
C ASP A 26 32.32 30.28 1.82
N SER A 27 31.85 30.35 3.07
CA SER A 27 32.71 30.45 4.23
C SER A 27 33.30 29.09 4.59
N SER A 28 33.62 28.26 3.58
CA SER A 28 34.49 27.11 3.74
C SER A 28 35.90 27.63 4.04
N ALA A 29 36.16 27.88 5.32
CA ALA A 29 37.51 27.68 5.84
C ALA A 29 37.97 26.33 5.27
N GLN A 30 39.04 26.35 4.48
CA GLN A 30 39.47 25.23 3.63
C GLN A 30 39.50 23.92 4.42
N GLN A 31 38.44 23.11 4.31
CA GLN A 31 38.31 21.88 5.08
C GLN A 31 39.37 20.87 4.59
N PRO A 32 40.07 20.14 5.48
CA PRO A 32 41.03 19.13 5.06
C PRO A 32 40.33 17.98 4.32
N ARG A 33 41.05 17.30 3.43
CA ARG A 33 40.64 15.98 2.94
C ARG A 33 40.98 14.92 3.98
N TYR A 34 40.16 13.87 4.06
CA TYR A 34 40.39 12.75 4.96
C TYR A 34 40.39 11.42 4.24
N PHE A 35 41.49 10.67 4.39
CA PHE A 35 41.54 9.27 4.00
C PHE A 35 41.47 8.41 5.25
N ALA A 36 40.39 7.65 5.37
CA ALA A 36 40.05 6.88 6.55
C ALA A 36 40.24 5.38 6.34
N VAL A 37 40.67 4.69 7.39
CA VAL A 37 40.51 3.22 7.49
C VAL A 37 39.16 2.91 8.15
N SER A 38 38.39 2.00 7.57
CA SER A 38 37.16 1.49 8.19
C SER A 38 37.44 0.34 9.15
N LEU A 39 36.94 0.46 10.38
CA LEU A 39 36.98 -0.54 11.43
C LEU A 39 35.55 -0.94 11.79
N VAL A 40 35.03 -1.97 11.14
CA VAL A 40 33.63 -2.42 11.34
C VAL A 40 33.45 -3.11 12.70
N ASN A 41 34.55 -3.58 13.31
CA ASN A 41 34.58 -4.22 14.63
C ASN A 41 33.65 -5.43 14.74
N GLU A 42 33.68 -6.30 13.73
CA GLU A 42 32.96 -7.58 13.69
C GLU A 42 33.83 -8.79 14.10
N ASN A 43 35.05 -8.56 14.59
CA ASN A 43 35.97 -9.62 15.03
C ASN A 43 36.76 -9.21 16.29
N ASP A 44 37.32 -10.19 17.03
CA ASP A 44 38.14 -9.97 18.24
C ASP A 44 39.56 -9.45 17.95
N SER A 45 39.97 -9.32 16.70
CA SER A 45 41.34 -8.90 16.41
C SER A 45 41.51 -7.42 16.78
N PRO A 46 42.49 -7.06 17.64
CA PRO A 46 42.69 -5.69 18.01
C PRO A 46 43.25 -4.92 16.80
N SER A 47 42.38 -4.16 16.14
CA SER A 47 42.69 -3.32 14.99
C SER A 47 43.66 -2.16 15.28
N LEU A 48 44.27 -2.12 16.47
CA LEU A 48 45.27 -1.14 16.85
C LEU A 48 46.48 -1.16 15.90
N THR A 49 46.92 -2.36 15.51
CA THR A 49 47.99 -2.52 14.51
C THR A 49 47.57 -2.00 13.14
N THR A 50 46.31 -2.19 12.76
CA THR A 50 45.73 -1.62 11.54
C THR A 50 45.68 -0.09 11.60
N ILE A 51 45.31 0.51 12.73
CA ILE A 51 45.33 1.97 12.93
C ILE A 51 46.75 2.52 12.78
N GLN A 52 47.73 1.89 13.45
CA GLN A 52 49.13 2.30 13.33
C GLN A 52 49.63 2.17 11.89
N SER A 53 49.36 1.04 11.24
CA SER A 53 49.77 0.81 9.84
C SER A 53 49.09 1.79 8.89
N ALA A 54 47.81 2.13 9.13
CA ALA A 54 47.08 3.16 8.39
C ALA A 54 47.75 4.53 8.55
N LYS A 55 48.16 4.89 9.77
CA LYS A 55 48.92 6.11 10.02
C LYS A 55 50.25 6.12 9.25
N ASP A 56 50.97 5.00 9.24
CA ASP A 56 52.28 4.85 8.60
C ASP A 56 52.21 4.98 7.06
N ILE A 57 51.05 4.68 6.46
CA ILE A 57 50.79 4.90 5.02
C ILE A 57 50.18 6.28 4.73
N GLY A 58 49.96 7.12 5.75
CA GLY A 58 49.51 8.50 5.59
C GLY A 58 47.99 8.72 5.74
N CYS A 59 47.22 7.72 6.19
CA CYS A 59 45.83 7.95 6.59
C CYS A 59 45.78 8.96 7.75
N ASN A 60 44.79 9.85 7.73
CA ASN A 60 44.59 10.88 8.75
C ASN A 60 43.24 10.75 9.46
N ALA A 61 42.49 9.67 9.21
CA ALA A 61 41.22 9.40 9.87
C ALA A 61 40.97 7.91 10.09
N VAL A 62 40.07 7.60 11.02
CA VAL A 62 39.54 6.26 11.30
C VAL A 62 38.01 6.34 11.32
N ALA A 63 37.33 5.50 10.55
CA ALA A 63 35.89 5.30 10.64
C ALA A 63 35.60 4.05 11.46
N LEU A 64 35.00 4.21 12.63
CA LEU A 64 34.83 3.14 13.60
C LEU A 64 33.35 2.82 13.77
N THR A 65 33.00 1.55 13.64
CA THR A 65 31.63 1.07 13.87
C THR A 65 31.50 0.53 15.29
N ILE A 66 30.53 1.07 16.04
CA ILE A 66 30.17 0.63 17.38
C ILE A 66 28.94 -0.25 17.27
N GLN A 67 29.07 -1.49 17.72
CA GLN A 67 28.07 -2.54 17.58
C GLN A 67 27.19 -2.63 18.83
N TRP A 68 25.88 -2.49 18.67
CA TRP A 68 24.91 -2.74 19.75
C TRP A 68 25.11 -4.12 20.38
N GLY A 69 25.24 -5.17 19.55
CA GLY A 69 25.38 -6.55 20.01
C GLY A 69 26.59 -6.76 20.93
N THR A 70 27.67 -6.00 20.74
CA THR A 70 28.87 -6.07 21.58
C THR A 70 28.65 -5.41 22.95
N ILE A 71 27.91 -4.30 22.99
CA ILE A 71 27.73 -3.49 24.21
C ILE A 71 26.56 -3.99 25.07
N GLU A 72 25.44 -4.36 24.45
CA GLU A 72 24.17 -4.68 25.12
C GLU A 72 23.77 -6.16 24.97
N GLY A 73 24.39 -6.88 24.02
CA GLY A 73 24.11 -8.29 23.75
C GLY A 73 24.84 -9.28 24.67
N LYS A 74 24.82 -10.56 24.32
CA LYS A 74 25.41 -11.65 25.12
C LYS A 74 26.94 -11.63 25.06
N ILE A 75 27.56 -11.03 24.04
CA ILE A 75 28.99 -10.68 24.06
C ILE A 75 29.35 -9.86 25.31
N SER A 76 28.57 -8.82 25.63
CA SER A 76 28.75 -8.00 26.84
C SER A 76 28.65 -8.83 28.13
N ARG A 77 27.69 -9.76 28.17
CA ARG A 77 27.48 -10.65 29.32
C ARG A 77 28.63 -11.65 29.49
N ILE A 78 29.12 -12.23 28.40
CA ILE A 78 30.25 -13.16 28.38
C ILE A 78 31.52 -12.44 28.85
N LEU A 79 31.79 -11.25 28.33
CA LEU A 79 32.93 -10.43 28.74
C LEU A 79 32.94 -10.17 30.25
N LYS A 80 31.77 -9.86 30.82
CA LYS A 80 31.60 -9.66 32.27
C LYS A 80 31.69 -10.96 33.07
N ALA A 81 31.24 -12.08 32.51
CA ALA A 81 31.38 -13.38 33.16
C ALA A 81 32.84 -13.83 33.25
N GLU A 82 33.62 -13.61 32.18
CA GLU A 82 35.03 -13.99 32.10
C GLU A 82 35.95 -13.05 32.89
N ASN A 83 35.70 -11.74 32.84
CA ASN A 83 36.61 -10.72 33.35
C ASN A 83 36.06 -9.98 34.59
N GLY A 84 34.92 -10.41 35.12
CA GLY A 84 34.24 -9.84 36.27
C GLY A 84 33.12 -8.84 35.91
N PRO A 85 32.14 -8.64 36.81
CA PRO A 85 30.90 -7.88 36.53
C PRO A 85 31.14 -6.41 36.15
N ASN A 86 32.29 -5.85 36.57
CA ASN A 86 32.69 -4.47 36.31
C ASN A 86 33.57 -4.31 35.06
N TYR A 87 33.75 -5.37 34.25
CA TYR A 87 34.54 -5.28 33.03
C TYR A 87 34.02 -4.17 32.09
N ASN A 88 34.95 -3.35 31.60
CA ASN A 88 34.64 -2.30 30.66
C ASN A 88 34.44 -2.90 29.25
N VAL A 89 33.18 -3.18 28.90
CA VAL A 89 32.79 -3.71 27.58
C VAL A 89 33.06 -2.73 26.41
N TRP A 90 33.42 -1.48 26.72
CA TRP A 90 33.83 -0.49 25.72
C TRP A 90 35.34 -0.48 25.45
N LYS A 91 36.13 -1.27 26.19
CA LYS A 91 37.60 -1.18 26.18
C LYS A 91 38.20 -1.18 24.77
N GLN A 92 37.73 -2.06 23.88
CA GLN A 92 38.21 -2.11 22.49
C GLN A 92 38.03 -0.76 21.77
N TYR A 93 36.83 -0.19 21.86
CA TYR A 93 36.50 1.09 21.22
C TYR A 93 37.27 2.26 21.86
N ASP A 94 37.41 2.26 23.19
CA ASP A 94 38.20 3.25 23.91
C ASP A 94 39.66 3.22 23.46
N ASP A 95 40.28 2.04 23.42
CA ASP A 95 41.67 1.85 23.02
C ASP A 95 41.89 2.30 21.56
N GLN A 96 40.96 1.98 20.66
CA GLN A 96 41.01 2.38 19.25
C GLN A 96 40.90 3.91 19.08
N ILE A 97 39.93 4.56 19.73
CA ILE A 97 39.73 6.00 19.66
C ILE A 97 40.92 6.74 20.29
N ASN A 98 41.42 6.27 21.44
CA ASN A 98 42.56 6.85 22.11
C ASN A 98 43.84 6.73 21.27
N LEU A 99 44.09 5.57 20.66
CA LEU A 99 45.23 5.41 19.75
C LEU A 99 45.11 6.36 18.54
N ALA A 100 43.97 6.34 17.84
CA ALA A 100 43.74 7.18 16.66
C ALA A 100 43.96 8.67 16.96
N THR A 101 43.38 9.17 18.04
CA THR A 101 43.52 10.57 18.46
C THR A 101 44.93 10.91 18.93
N SER A 102 45.63 10.00 19.63
CA SER A 102 47.04 10.18 20.01
C SER A 102 47.98 10.28 18.79
N LEU A 103 47.63 9.61 17.68
CA LEU A 103 48.34 9.69 16.41
C LEU A 103 47.93 10.92 15.57
N GLY A 104 47.08 11.79 16.11
CA GLY A 104 46.56 12.99 15.45
C GLY A 104 45.56 12.69 14.31
N MET A 105 44.98 11.49 14.29
CA MET A 105 43.95 11.13 13.32
C MET A 105 42.57 11.61 13.81
N LYS A 106 41.68 11.95 12.87
CA LYS A 106 40.27 12.21 13.17
C LYS A 106 39.47 10.91 13.25
N VAL A 107 38.32 10.95 13.90
CA VAL A 107 37.46 9.80 14.14
C VAL A 107 36.07 10.05 13.54
N ALA A 108 35.54 9.09 12.81
CA ALA A 108 34.12 9.01 12.49
C ALA A 108 33.49 7.83 13.24
N ILE A 109 32.25 8.00 13.71
CA ILE A 109 31.55 6.98 14.51
C ILE A 109 30.30 6.51 13.75
N ASN A 110 30.30 5.25 13.33
CA ASN A 110 29.11 4.59 12.79
C ASN A 110 28.42 3.83 13.92
N ILE A 111 27.14 4.11 14.18
CA ILE A 111 26.38 3.48 15.25
C ILE A 111 25.51 2.37 14.65
N ALA A 112 25.83 1.11 14.93
CA ALA A 112 25.08 -0.03 14.43
C ALA A 112 24.08 -0.55 15.48
N ILE A 113 22.79 -0.36 15.21
CA ILE A 113 21.67 -0.78 16.09
C ILE A 113 21.12 -2.15 15.70
N SER A 114 21.44 -2.63 14.49
CA SER A 114 20.94 -3.86 13.90
C SER A 114 21.87 -5.04 14.11
N THR A 115 22.51 -5.16 15.27
CA THR A 115 23.43 -6.28 15.58
C THR A 115 23.09 -7.00 16.87
N GLY A 116 23.39 -8.30 16.89
CA GLY A 116 23.12 -9.28 17.93
C GLY A 116 24.12 -10.44 17.86
N ASP A 117 23.96 -11.48 18.67
CA ASP A 117 24.83 -12.66 18.63
C ASP A 117 24.10 -14.00 18.43
N ASP A 118 24.90 -15.07 18.31
CA ASP A 118 24.45 -16.42 17.96
C ASP A 118 23.46 -16.98 19.00
N VAL A 119 22.22 -17.08 18.56
CA VAL A 119 21.18 -17.97 19.12
C VAL A 119 21.66 -19.39 18.87
N THR A 120 22.39 -19.97 19.81
CA THR A 120 23.01 -21.28 19.68
C THR A 120 21.98 -22.39 19.41
N ASN A 121 22.13 -23.05 18.25
CA ASN A 121 21.77 -24.43 17.91
C ASN A 121 20.36 -25.01 18.17
N GLY A 122 19.42 -24.27 18.77
CA GLY A 122 18.06 -24.75 19.07
C GLY A 122 16.95 -23.84 18.52
N ILE A 123 15.90 -24.44 17.94
CA ILE A 123 14.64 -23.76 17.61
C ILE A 123 14.00 -23.09 18.86
N SER A 124 14.36 -23.55 20.07
CA SER A 124 13.89 -23.01 21.35
C SER A 124 14.32 -21.58 21.63
N ASP A 125 15.53 -21.19 21.21
CA ASP A 125 16.13 -19.91 21.63
C ASP A 125 15.76 -18.77 20.67
N ARG A 126 15.24 -19.10 19.47
CA ARG A 126 14.58 -18.16 18.56
C ARG A 126 13.35 -17.48 19.22
N TYR A 127 12.80 -18.14 20.25
CA TYR A 127 11.64 -17.72 21.01
C TYR A 127 11.86 -17.79 22.54
N GLY A 128 13.12 -17.87 23.00
CA GLY A 128 13.50 -17.91 24.42
C GLY A 128 13.43 -16.55 25.11
N VAL A 129 13.64 -16.53 26.44
CA VAL A 129 13.59 -15.32 27.28
C VAL A 129 14.79 -14.39 27.05
N ASP A 130 15.91 -14.90 26.53
CA ASP A 130 17.10 -14.13 26.16
C ASP A 130 17.35 -14.24 24.64
N THR A 131 17.23 -13.13 23.92
CA THR A 131 17.42 -13.06 22.46
C THR A 131 18.88 -12.92 22.03
N GLY A 132 19.84 -12.89 22.98
CA GLY A 132 21.28 -12.77 22.70
C GLY A 132 21.74 -11.38 22.24
N ASP A 133 20.85 -10.62 21.63
CA ASP A 133 21.09 -9.26 21.15
C ASP A 133 20.71 -8.17 22.16
N GLY A 134 20.37 -8.52 23.41
CA GLY A 134 20.01 -7.55 24.44
C GLY A 134 18.63 -6.91 24.28
N TRP A 135 17.79 -7.39 23.34
CA TRP A 135 16.36 -7.12 23.35
C TRP A 135 15.65 -7.94 24.43
N LYS A 136 14.49 -7.46 24.89
CA LYS A 136 13.45 -8.37 25.36
C LYS A 136 12.72 -8.93 24.15
N LYS A 137 12.36 -10.20 24.19
CA LYS A 137 11.69 -10.89 23.08
C LYS A 137 10.44 -10.14 22.61
N GLU A 138 9.62 -9.68 23.54
CA GLU A 138 8.37 -8.96 23.28
C GLU A 138 8.57 -7.58 22.62
N ASP A 139 9.74 -6.97 22.81
CA ASP A 139 10.06 -5.67 22.20
C ASP A 139 10.60 -5.85 20.78
N ARG A 140 11.14 -7.03 20.45
CA ARG A 140 11.83 -7.32 19.20
C ARG A 140 10.83 -7.56 18.07
N VAL A 141 10.58 -6.52 17.27
CA VAL A 141 9.74 -6.66 16.07
C VAL A 141 10.61 -6.87 14.83
N MET A 142 10.69 -8.11 14.38
CA MET A 142 11.45 -8.47 13.18
C MET A 142 10.79 -7.94 11.92
N VAL A 143 11.60 -7.65 10.90
CA VAL A 143 11.05 -7.46 9.55
C VAL A 143 10.42 -8.77 9.08
N ALA A 144 9.30 -8.68 8.36
CA ALA A 144 8.63 -9.86 7.80
C ALA A 144 8.62 -9.82 6.27
N ASN A 145 8.66 -10.98 5.63
CA ASN A 145 8.34 -11.09 4.22
C ASN A 145 6.82 -10.98 3.99
N TYR A 146 6.38 -10.93 2.73
CA TYR A 146 4.97 -10.76 2.38
C TYR A 146 4.05 -11.85 2.94
N ASN A 147 4.58 -13.06 3.19
CA ASN A 147 3.84 -14.18 3.75
C ASN A 147 3.81 -14.15 5.30
N GLY A 148 4.31 -13.08 5.92
CA GLY A 148 4.39 -12.93 7.38
C GLY A 148 5.51 -13.73 8.03
N GLN A 149 6.44 -14.30 7.26
CA GLN A 149 7.60 -15.00 7.82
C GLN A 149 8.66 -13.98 8.20
N GLU A 150 9.07 -13.98 9.47
CA GLU A 150 10.11 -13.10 9.96
C GLU A 150 11.44 -13.41 9.29
N ALA A 151 12.14 -12.37 8.82
CA ALA A 151 13.50 -12.49 8.34
C ALA A 151 14.41 -12.79 9.53
N VAL A 152 15.24 -13.81 9.42
CA VAL A 152 16.09 -14.22 10.52
C VAL A 152 17.52 -14.35 10.03
N PHE A 153 18.36 -13.47 10.58
CA PHE A 153 19.83 -13.44 10.57
C PHE A 153 20.52 -13.58 9.20
N GLN A 154 21.27 -12.54 8.83
CA GLN A 154 22.44 -12.75 7.97
C GLN A 154 23.62 -13.09 8.89
N LYS A 155 24.06 -14.35 8.85
CA LYS A 155 25.38 -14.76 9.36
C LYS A 155 26.40 -14.48 8.27
N GLN A 156 26.99 -13.29 8.28
CA GLN A 156 28.18 -12.95 7.50
C GLN A 156 29.06 -12.07 8.37
N GLY A 157 30.05 -12.73 8.98
CA GLY A 157 31.04 -12.17 9.89
C GLY A 157 31.89 -13.34 10.37
N GLY A 158 33.20 -13.12 10.53
CA GLY A 158 34.06 -14.10 11.18
C GLY A 158 33.63 -14.32 12.64
N PRO A 159 34.18 -15.33 13.33
CA PRO A 159 34.06 -15.38 14.77
C PRO A 159 34.51 -14.02 15.33
N ILE A 160 33.62 -13.36 16.10
CA ILE A 160 34.07 -12.38 17.08
C ILE A 160 35.05 -13.13 17.97
N ARG A 161 34.61 -14.22 18.60
CA ARG A 161 35.43 -15.15 19.40
C ARG A 161 35.45 -16.55 18.80
N PRO A 162 36.42 -17.42 19.15
CA PRO A 162 36.27 -18.85 18.92
C PRO A 162 34.85 -19.31 19.33
N ASN A 163 34.05 -19.70 18.33
CA ASN A 163 32.65 -20.14 18.46
C ASN A 163 31.55 -19.07 18.77
N ILE A 164 31.80 -17.77 18.61
CA ILE A 164 30.75 -16.72 18.75
C ILE A 164 30.81 -15.74 17.57
N ASN A 165 29.71 -15.59 16.83
CA ASN A 165 29.62 -14.71 15.67
C ASN A 165 28.74 -13.49 15.97
N LEU A 166 29.13 -12.30 15.50
CA LEU A 166 28.18 -11.18 15.36
C LEU A 166 27.17 -11.53 14.28
N GLN A 167 25.89 -11.24 14.53
CA GLN A 167 24.82 -11.41 13.56
C GLN A 167 24.05 -10.12 13.39
N PHE A 168 23.62 -9.83 12.17
CA PHE A 168 22.75 -8.69 11.93
C PHE A 168 21.29 -9.07 12.13
N VAL A 169 20.60 -8.23 12.90
CA VAL A 169 19.19 -8.35 13.23
C VAL A 169 18.42 -7.23 12.54
N MET A 170 17.61 -7.59 11.54
CA MET A 170 16.74 -6.64 10.87
C MET A 170 15.42 -6.52 11.62
N THR A 171 15.16 -5.33 12.17
CA THR A 171 13.91 -5.01 12.86
C THR A 171 13.11 -4.00 12.07
N SER A 172 11.78 -4.02 12.27
CA SER A 172 10.91 -3.06 11.60
C SER A 172 11.25 -1.64 12.03
N LEU A 173 11.57 -0.80 11.05
CA LEU A 173 11.81 0.63 11.26
C LEU A 173 10.52 1.40 11.58
N ALA A 174 9.35 0.81 11.33
CA ALA A 174 8.06 1.35 11.72
C ALA A 174 7.69 0.99 13.18
N ALA A 175 8.37 0.02 13.79
CA ALA A 175 8.13 -0.34 15.19
C ALA A 175 8.65 0.73 16.14
N GLN A 176 7.85 1.07 17.16
CA GLN A 176 8.23 2.05 18.17
C GLN A 176 9.44 1.58 18.99
N SER A 177 9.50 0.29 19.34
CA SER A 177 10.62 -0.29 20.10
C SER A 177 11.97 -0.17 19.38
N THR A 178 11.99 -0.31 18.04
CA THR A 178 13.17 -0.06 17.21
C THR A 178 13.59 1.41 17.26
N ARG A 179 12.63 2.33 17.20
CA ARG A 179 12.88 3.78 17.28
C ARG A 179 13.42 4.18 18.66
N ASP A 180 12.83 3.67 19.72
CA ASP A 180 13.28 3.91 21.10
C ASP A 180 14.72 3.44 21.29
N ARG A 181 15.05 2.25 20.77
CA ARG A 181 16.42 1.74 20.77
C ARG A 181 17.41 2.63 20.04
N ILE A 182 17.06 3.10 18.84
CA ILE A 182 17.92 4.02 18.08
C ILE A 182 18.25 5.24 18.94
N THR A 183 17.25 5.83 19.59
CA THR A 183 17.47 7.01 20.45
C THR A 183 18.32 6.68 21.69
N ALA A 184 18.04 5.57 22.37
CA ALA A 184 18.72 5.18 23.59
C ALA A 184 20.20 4.84 23.35
N PHE A 185 20.50 4.09 22.29
CA PHE A 185 21.87 3.71 21.97
C PHE A 185 22.68 4.88 21.45
N ALA A 186 22.11 5.67 20.54
CA ALA A 186 22.74 6.89 20.06
C ALA A 186 23.11 7.80 21.23
N THR A 187 22.19 8.00 22.18
CA THR A 187 22.45 8.79 23.38
C THR A 187 23.63 8.26 24.18
N LYS A 188 23.67 6.94 24.43
CA LYS A 188 24.74 6.29 25.19
C LYS A 188 26.10 6.46 24.52
N VAL A 189 26.19 6.24 23.21
CA VAL A 189 27.42 6.37 22.43
C VAL A 189 27.91 7.83 22.41
N ILE A 190 27.02 8.77 22.10
CA ILE A 190 27.40 10.19 21.99
C ILE A 190 27.81 10.75 23.35
N GLN A 191 27.12 10.39 24.44
CA GLN A 191 27.52 10.82 25.77
C GLN A 191 28.90 10.27 26.16
N ARG A 192 29.20 9.01 25.82
CA ARG A 192 30.51 8.41 26.11
C ARG A 192 31.66 9.12 25.39
N TYR A 193 31.49 9.39 24.10
CA TYR A 193 32.54 9.94 23.24
C TYR A 193 32.40 11.45 22.99
N LYS A 194 31.63 12.14 23.83
CA LYS A 194 31.44 13.60 23.74
C LYS A 194 32.78 14.34 23.75
N TYR A 195 33.75 13.86 24.53
CA TYR A 195 35.08 14.44 24.58
C TYR A 195 35.81 14.46 23.22
N VAL A 196 35.52 13.51 22.33
CA VAL A 196 36.10 13.45 20.97
C VAL A 196 35.60 14.63 20.14
N GLN A 197 34.32 15.00 20.30
CA GLN A 197 33.76 16.21 19.71
C GLN A 197 34.33 17.47 20.36
N GLU A 198 34.42 17.53 21.69
CA GLU A 198 34.95 18.69 22.43
C GLU A 198 36.43 18.98 22.10
N GLN A 199 37.20 17.94 21.77
CA GLN A 199 38.58 18.04 21.27
C GLN A 199 38.66 18.29 19.75
N ASN A 200 37.53 18.52 19.09
CA ASN A 200 37.41 18.72 17.64
C ASN A 200 37.99 17.54 16.82
N ASN A 201 37.95 16.32 17.34
CA ASN A 201 38.47 15.12 16.69
C ASN A 201 37.40 14.29 15.99
N LEU A 202 36.11 14.57 16.22
CA LEU A 202 34.99 13.88 15.59
C LEU A 202 34.67 14.49 14.21
N LEU A 203 34.71 13.67 13.15
CA LEU A 203 34.31 14.07 11.79
C LEU A 203 32.79 14.06 11.63
N TYR A 204 32.18 12.93 11.98
CA TYR A 204 30.74 12.72 11.86
C TYR A 204 30.28 11.51 12.67
N VAL A 205 28.95 11.42 12.79
CA VAL A 205 28.23 10.24 13.28
C VAL A 205 27.22 9.79 12.24
N SER A 206 27.06 8.47 12.06
CA SER A 206 26.07 7.87 11.16
C SER A 206 25.32 6.72 11.82
N LEU A 207 24.17 6.32 11.26
CA LEU A 207 23.34 5.22 11.76
C LEU A 207 23.33 4.04 10.79
N ILE A 208 23.67 2.85 11.27
CA ILE A 208 23.49 1.58 10.57
C ILE A 208 22.33 0.83 11.21
N TYR A 209 21.26 0.64 10.43
CA TYR A 209 20.05 -0.09 10.85
C TYR A 209 19.79 -1.37 10.04
N SER A 210 20.67 -1.71 9.10
CA SER A 210 20.68 -3.00 8.40
C SER A 210 22.07 -3.32 7.85
N ARG A 211 22.36 -4.61 7.62
CA ARG A 211 23.63 -5.07 7.01
C ARG A 211 23.83 -4.48 5.61
N GLN A 212 22.75 -4.38 4.84
CA GLN A 212 22.73 -3.85 3.48
C GLN A 212 22.88 -2.32 3.46
N GLY A 213 22.57 -1.65 4.56
CA GLY A 213 22.90 -0.24 4.75
C GLY A 213 24.39 0.00 4.96
N GLU A 214 25.14 -1.03 5.41
CA GLU A 214 26.59 -0.98 5.68
C GLU A 214 27.43 -1.43 4.46
N GLY A 215 26.85 -1.90 3.35
CA GLY A 215 27.62 -2.29 2.18
C GLY A 215 26.82 -2.89 1.03
N GLU A 216 27.52 -3.58 0.13
CA GLU A 216 26.99 -4.15 -1.13
C GLU A 216 26.49 -5.58 -0.97
N PHE A 217 25.93 -5.89 0.18
CA PHE A 217 25.50 -7.23 0.48
C PHE A 217 24.16 -7.51 -0.19
N GLU A 218 24.13 -8.49 -1.10
CA GLU A 218 22.88 -9.01 -1.64
C GLU A 218 22.00 -9.58 -0.51
N MET A 219 20.69 -9.45 -0.67
CA MET A 219 19.72 -10.11 0.20
C MET A 219 19.61 -11.58 -0.17
N GLY A 220 20.52 -12.38 0.38
CA GLY A 220 20.43 -13.83 0.40
C GLY A 220 20.90 -14.51 -0.88
N SER A 221 22.05 -15.16 -0.78
CA SER A 221 22.35 -16.36 -1.56
C SER A 221 23.31 -17.33 -0.87
N THR A 222 23.56 -17.19 0.44
CA THR A 222 24.31 -18.21 1.20
C THR A 222 23.63 -18.59 2.52
N LYS A 223 23.13 -19.84 2.54
CA LYS A 223 22.72 -20.62 3.70
C LYS A 223 23.76 -20.52 4.80
N TYR A 224 23.39 -20.24 6.05
CA TYR A 224 24.23 -20.70 7.16
C TYR A 224 23.53 -21.12 8.45
N HIS A 225 22.20 -21.30 8.48
CA HIS A 225 21.55 -22.07 9.55
C HIS A 225 20.11 -22.50 9.17
N TYR A 226 19.91 -23.82 9.09
CA TYR A 226 18.63 -24.57 8.98
C TYR A 226 17.93 -24.69 7.62
N GLU A 227 17.32 -25.86 7.40
CA GLU A 227 16.85 -26.47 6.14
C GLU A 227 15.62 -25.82 5.49
N GLN A 228 15.35 -24.53 5.73
CA GLN A 228 14.20 -23.83 5.17
C GLN A 228 14.67 -22.70 4.24
N PRO A 229 14.48 -22.81 2.90
CA PRO A 229 14.75 -21.71 1.99
C PRO A 229 13.70 -20.61 2.21
N LEU A 230 14.05 -19.61 3.02
CA LEU A 230 13.29 -18.35 3.07
C LEU A 230 13.80 -17.45 1.95
N ASP A 231 12.98 -17.28 0.91
CA ASP A 231 13.20 -16.27 -0.11
C ASP A 231 13.08 -14.87 0.52
N MET A 232 14.23 -14.32 0.88
CA MET A 232 14.39 -13.02 1.53
C MET A 232 14.41 -11.87 0.52
N SER A 233 14.34 -12.14 -0.79
CA SER A 233 14.38 -11.09 -1.82
C SER A 233 13.24 -10.07 -1.64
N GLY A 234 12.12 -10.48 -1.02
CA GLY A 234 11.01 -9.60 -0.65
C GLY A 234 11.09 -8.94 0.75
N ALA A 235 11.93 -9.42 1.67
CA ALA A 235 11.98 -8.93 3.06
C ALA A 235 12.56 -7.50 3.19
N LEU A 236 13.21 -7.00 2.13
CA LEU A 236 13.74 -5.63 2.05
C LEU A 236 12.71 -4.53 2.28
N THR A 237 11.44 -4.84 2.03
CA THR A 237 10.37 -3.86 2.14
C THR A 237 9.67 -3.85 3.48
N ASP A 238 9.97 -4.83 4.34
CA ASP A 238 9.33 -5.06 5.63
C ASP A 238 7.79 -5.09 5.53
N TYR A 239 7.20 -6.28 5.56
CA TYR A 239 5.75 -6.47 5.59
C TYR A 239 5.23 -6.78 6.99
N SER A 240 6.01 -6.47 8.04
CA SER A 240 5.57 -6.65 9.43
C SER A 240 4.30 -5.85 9.75
N ALA A 241 3.62 -6.23 10.84
CA ALA A 241 2.40 -5.56 11.24
C ALA A 241 2.56 -4.05 11.49
N PRO A 242 3.64 -3.54 12.16
CA PRO A 242 3.85 -2.10 12.29
C PRO A 242 3.99 -1.39 10.94
N MET A 243 4.76 -1.96 10.01
CA MET A 243 4.94 -1.34 8.69
C MET A 243 3.63 -1.30 7.90
N THR A 244 2.89 -2.41 7.86
CA THR A 244 1.61 -2.49 7.15
C THR A 244 0.56 -1.55 7.75
N ASN A 245 0.49 -1.45 9.08
CA ASN A 245 -0.43 -0.54 9.76
C ASN A 245 -0.06 0.93 9.53
N ALA A 246 1.23 1.25 9.62
CA ALA A 246 1.73 2.60 9.31
C ALA A 246 1.47 2.97 7.84
N TYR A 247 1.61 2.03 6.90
CA TYR A 247 1.28 2.25 5.49
C TYR A 247 -0.20 2.58 5.28
N ARG A 248 -1.11 1.80 5.89
CA ARG A 248 -2.56 2.07 5.81
C ARG A 248 -2.92 3.43 6.38
N ASN A 249 -2.29 3.82 7.49
CA ASN A 249 -2.49 5.14 8.08
C ASN A 249 -1.95 6.26 7.18
N TRP A 250 -0.79 6.05 6.56
CA TRP A 250 -0.22 6.98 5.58
C TRP A 250 -1.13 7.13 4.36
N LEU A 251 -1.64 6.02 3.80
CA LEU A 251 -2.61 6.03 2.72
C LEU A 251 -3.90 6.75 3.12
N LYS A 252 -4.40 6.53 4.33
CA LYS A 252 -5.56 7.26 4.85
C LYS A 252 -5.28 8.76 4.97
N GLY A 253 -4.08 9.15 5.39
CA GLY A 253 -3.66 10.55 5.43
C GLY A 253 -3.52 11.17 4.03
N LYS A 254 -2.96 10.40 3.08
CA LYS A 254 -2.77 10.83 1.68
C LYS A 254 -4.11 10.98 0.96
N TYR A 255 -4.95 9.95 1.02
CA TYR A 255 -6.19 9.85 0.26
C TYR A 255 -7.41 10.39 1.00
N GLY A 256 -7.45 10.41 2.33
CA GLY A 256 -8.64 10.82 3.10
C GLY A 256 -9.79 9.81 3.03
N HIS A 257 -10.21 9.42 1.82
CA HIS A 257 -11.29 8.48 1.55
C HIS A 257 -10.87 7.30 0.65
N ILE A 258 -11.45 6.12 0.88
CA ILE A 258 -11.03 4.89 0.19
C ILE A 258 -11.35 4.89 -1.30
N GLU A 259 -12.39 5.62 -1.73
CA GLU A 259 -12.71 5.72 -3.16
C GLU A 259 -11.65 6.50 -3.94
N TYR A 260 -10.94 7.43 -3.27
CA TYR A 260 -9.90 8.23 -3.91
C TYR A 260 -8.68 7.38 -4.18
N LEU A 261 -8.33 6.52 -3.23
CA LEU A 261 -7.33 5.48 -3.43
C LEU A 261 -7.77 4.53 -4.54
N ASN A 262 -9.01 4.04 -4.49
CA ASN A 262 -9.53 3.11 -5.48
C ASN A 262 -9.54 3.68 -6.90
N SER A 263 -9.87 4.96 -7.04
CA SER A 263 -9.77 5.62 -8.34
C SER A 263 -8.34 5.82 -8.80
N ALA A 264 -7.43 6.20 -7.90
CA ALA A 264 -6.02 6.40 -8.26
C ALA A 264 -5.33 5.09 -8.64
N TRP A 265 -5.69 3.98 -7.96
CA TRP A 265 -5.08 2.68 -8.16
C TRP A 265 -5.83 1.79 -9.14
N GLY A 266 -7.05 2.16 -9.55
CA GLY A 266 -7.92 1.27 -10.32
C GLY A 266 -8.32 0.02 -9.52
N THR A 267 -8.65 0.18 -8.23
CA THR A 267 -8.99 -0.91 -7.29
C THR A 267 -10.42 -0.76 -6.74
N ASN A 268 -10.82 -1.68 -5.84
CA ASN A 268 -12.15 -1.73 -5.23
C ASN A 268 -12.08 -2.13 -3.74
N HIS A 269 -11.10 -1.65 -3.00
CA HIS A 269 -11.00 -1.90 -1.57
C HIS A 269 -12.21 -1.31 -0.83
N SER A 270 -12.80 -2.07 0.08
CA SER A 270 -13.93 -1.63 0.90
C SER A 270 -13.53 -0.65 2.01
N SER A 271 -12.28 -0.72 2.47
CA SER A 271 -11.71 0.19 3.48
C SER A 271 -10.19 0.21 3.39
N PHE A 272 -9.53 1.20 4.02
CA PHE A 272 -8.07 1.23 4.15
C PHE A 272 -7.50 0.01 4.90
N ASN A 273 -8.28 -0.62 5.80
CA ASN A 273 -7.84 -1.82 6.51
C ASN A 273 -7.67 -3.03 5.58
N ASN A 274 -8.37 -3.03 4.45
CA ASN A 274 -8.27 -4.06 3.41
C ASN A 274 -7.19 -3.74 2.37
N VAL A 275 -6.47 -2.63 2.52
CA VAL A 275 -5.34 -2.28 1.65
C VAL A 275 -4.07 -2.88 2.24
N GLY A 276 -3.28 -3.53 1.38
CA GLY A 276 -1.98 -4.08 1.71
C GLY A 276 -0.89 -3.45 0.85
N PRO A 277 0.36 -3.46 1.33
CA PRO A 277 1.54 -3.23 0.48
C PRO A 277 1.52 -4.12 -0.77
N LYS A 278 2.13 -3.65 -1.87
CA LYS A 278 2.21 -4.43 -3.10
C LYS A 278 3.08 -5.68 -2.89
N ARG A 279 2.62 -6.82 -3.43
CA ARG A 279 3.37 -8.08 -3.38
C ARG A 279 4.72 -7.95 -4.11
N PRO A 280 5.82 -8.51 -3.57
CA PRO A 280 7.10 -8.52 -4.25
C PRO A 280 7.00 -9.13 -5.66
N SER A 281 7.49 -8.38 -6.65
CA SER A 281 7.63 -8.73 -8.07
C SER A 281 8.58 -7.73 -8.76
N ASN A 282 8.83 -7.87 -10.06
CA ASN A 282 9.60 -6.87 -10.81
C ASN A 282 8.92 -5.48 -10.78
N THR A 283 7.59 -5.42 -10.58
CA THR A 283 6.78 -4.19 -10.51
C THR A 283 6.49 -3.70 -9.08
N THR A 284 7.23 -4.17 -8.07
CA THR A 284 6.97 -3.84 -6.64
C THR A 284 6.84 -2.35 -6.37
N PHE A 285 7.63 -1.53 -7.08
CA PHE A 285 7.70 -0.08 -6.88
C PHE A 285 7.17 0.73 -8.08
N THR A 286 6.48 0.07 -9.01
CA THR A 286 5.92 0.71 -10.21
C THR A 286 4.41 0.58 -10.23
N GLY A 287 3.73 1.43 -11.01
CA GLY A 287 2.28 1.59 -10.97
C GLY A 287 1.81 2.33 -9.71
N ALA A 288 0.54 2.73 -9.64
CA ALA A 288 0.06 3.62 -8.59
C ALA A 288 0.23 3.05 -7.16
N ASP A 289 -0.07 1.75 -6.99
CA ASP A 289 0.07 1.04 -5.71
C ASP A 289 1.53 0.80 -5.29
N GLY A 290 2.40 0.44 -6.24
CA GLY A 290 3.83 0.23 -6.01
C GLY A 290 4.58 1.55 -5.76
N THR A 291 4.18 2.61 -6.46
CA THR A 291 4.70 3.97 -6.29
C THR A 291 4.39 4.50 -4.90
N ASP A 292 3.16 4.31 -4.41
CA ASP A 292 2.80 4.66 -3.04
C ASP A 292 3.55 3.85 -2.00
N TRP A 293 3.77 2.56 -2.27
CA TRP A 293 4.58 1.72 -1.40
C TRP A 293 6.04 2.20 -1.32
N PHE A 294 6.63 2.56 -2.46
CA PHE A 294 7.97 3.13 -2.53
C PHE A 294 8.07 4.47 -1.79
N ALA A 295 7.11 5.38 -2.01
CA ALA A 295 7.06 6.69 -1.37
C ALA A 295 6.93 6.57 0.15
N PHE A 296 6.06 5.68 0.63
CA PHE A 296 5.91 5.44 2.06
C PHE A 296 7.20 4.89 2.69
N ARG A 297 7.87 3.93 2.05
CA ARG A 297 9.16 3.41 2.54
C ARG A 297 10.24 4.50 2.60
N THR A 298 10.28 5.36 1.58
CA THR A 298 11.16 6.54 1.56
C THR A 298 10.91 7.44 2.77
N GLN A 299 9.63 7.69 3.10
CA GLN A 299 9.26 8.47 4.27
C GLN A 299 9.72 7.80 5.58
N VAL A 300 9.57 6.48 5.71
CA VAL A 300 10.03 5.75 6.91
C VAL A 300 11.54 5.89 7.11
N LEU A 301 12.32 5.75 6.04
CA LEU A 301 13.78 5.93 6.08
C LEU A 301 14.17 7.37 6.44
N LYS A 302 13.49 8.36 5.86
CA LYS A 302 13.67 9.77 6.20
C LYS A 302 13.37 10.04 7.68
N ASP A 303 12.26 9.52 8.20
CA ASP A 303 11.85 9.70 9.59
C ASP A 303 12.84 9.07 10.57
N VAL A 304 13.39 7.91 10.25
CA VAL A 304 14.40 7.24 11.09
C VAL A 304 15.71 8.04 11.11
N ASN A 305 16.18 8.52 9.96
CA ASN A 305 17.37 9.37 9.92
C ASN A 305 17.16 10.69 10.67
N ASN A 306 15.97 11.30 10.55
CA ASN A 306 15.62 12.51 11.29
C ASN A 306 15.52 12.27 12.79
N LEU A 307 14.96 11.14 13.23
CA LEU A 307 14.93 10.75 14.64
C LEU A 307 16.34 10.64 15.22
N PHE A 308 17.24 9.96 14.49
CA PHE A 308 18.64 9.81 14.89
C PHE A 308 19.36 11.16 14.95
N LYS A 309 19.24 11.98 13.90
CA LYS A 309 19.79 13.34 13.84
C LYS A 309 19.34 14.18 15.04
N ASN A 310 18.04 14.20 15.31
CA ASN A 310 17.47 15.00 16.40
C ASN A 310 17.98 14.51 17.76
N THR A 311 18.17 13.20 17.92
CA THR A 311 18.77 12.63 19.14
C THR A 311 20.21 13.10 19.32
N VAL A 312 21.05 12.96 18.29
CA VAL A 312 22.47 13.35 18.34
C VAL A 312 22.62 14.87 18.55
N LYS A 313 21.91 15.68 17.76
CA LYS A 313 21.95 17.14 17.85
C LYS A 313 21.31 17.69 19.12
N GLY A 314 20.42 16.93 19.77
CA GLY A 314 19.89 17.27 21.09
C GLY A 314 20.94 17.17 22.21
N ILE A 315 22.03 16.41 22.01
CA ILE A 315 23.15 16.29 22.94
C ILE A 315 24.22 17.33 22.62
N ASP A 316 24.59 17.47 21.35
CA ASP A 316 25.47 18.53 20.87
C ASP A 316 25.13 18.88 19.41
N SER A 317 24.65 20.11 19.19
CA SER A 317 24.22 20.60 17.88
C SER A 317 25.35 20.70 16.85
N ASN A 318 26.61 20.72 17.29
CA ASN A 318 27.77 20.85 16.40
C ASN A 318 28.16 19.51 15.75
N ILE A 319 27.70 18.39 16.30
CA ILE A 319 27.99 17.07 15.73
C ILE A 319 27.36 16.98 14.33
N LYS A 320 28.19 16.57 13.36
CA LYS A 320 27.76 16.30 11.99
C LYS A 320 27.11 14.92 11.92
N VAL A 321 25.89 14.88 11.39
CA VAL A 321 25.12 13.63 11.23
C VAL A 321 24.95 13.35 9.76
N LEU A 322 25.39 12.18 9.31
CA LEU A 322 25.36 11.77 7.90
C LEU A 322 24.34 10.65 7.71
N ALA A 323 23.66 10.66 6.56
CA ALA A 323 22.97 9.47 6.07
C ALA A 323 24.01 8.38 5.81
N HIS A 324 23.73 7.16 6.27
CA HIS A 324 24.52 5.99 5.92
C HIS A 324 23.72 5.16 4.92
N HIS A 325 24.23 5.07 3.71
CA HIS A 325 23.73 4.20 2.67
C HIS A 325 24.87 3.30 2.20
N GLY A 326 24.56 2.17 1.57
CA GLY A 326 25.55 1.67 0.61
C GLY A 326 25.56 2.55 -0.62
N SER A 327 25.72 1.97 -1.81
CA SER A 327 25.48 2.77 -3.00
C SER A 327 24.07 3.36 -3.01
N VAL A 328 23.87 4.40 -3.82
CA VAL A 328 22.60 5.15 -3.92
C VAL A 328 21.99 5.09 -5.32
N TYR A 329 22.64 4.39 -6.25
CA TYR A 329 22.18 4.28 -7.63
C TYR A 329 22.08 2.85 -8.14
N ASP A 330 22.73 1.89 -7.48
CA ASP A 330 22.86 0.52 -7.95
C ASP A 330 21.56 -0.29 -7.82
N LYS A 331 21.60 -1.55 -8.27
CA LYS A 331 20.48 -2.48 -8.11
C LYS A 331 20.07 -2.71 -6.68
N LEU A 332 21.02 -2.74 -5.74
CA LEU A 332 20.68 -2.88 -4.33
C LEU A 332 20.05 -1.61 -3.78
N SER A 333 20.29 -0.43 -4.35
CA SER A 333 19.64 0.83 -3.91
C SER A 333 18.14 0.80 -4.11
N ARG A 334 17.65 0.24 -5.22
CA ARG A 334 16.21 0.06 -5.45
C ARG A 334 15.61 -0.84 -4.38
N SER A 335 16.29 -1.93 -4.11
CA SER A 335 15.85 -2.97 -3.18
C SER A 335 15.85 -2.43 -1.73
N ARG A 336 16.91 -1.72 -1.33
CA ARG A 336 17.04 -0.97 -0.07
C ARG A 336 16.05 0.20 0.06
N GLY A 337 15.51 0.70 -1.04
CA GLY A 337 14.67 1.89 -1.07
C GLY A 337 15.46 3.20 -0.90
N THR A 338 16.75 3.19 -1.21
CA THR A 338 17.68 4.33 -1.04
C THR A 338 17.91 5.14 -2.31
N LEU A 339 17.27 4.79 -3.44
CA LEU A 339 17.28 5.61 -4.66
C LEU A 339 16.89 7.09 -4.45
N PRO A 340 15.90 7.44 -3.60
CA PRO A 340 15.58 8.83 -3.28
C PRO A 340 16.46 9.36 -2.13
N PHE A 341 17.77 9.11 -2.21
CA PHE A 341 18.75 9.48 -1.17
C PHE A 341 18.73 10.99 -0.85
N ASN A 342 18.40 11.82 -1.84
CA ASN A 342 18.29 13.26 -1.69
C ASN A 342 17.14 13.65 -0.74
N GLU A 343 16.05 12.91 -0.73
CA GLU A 343 14.93 13.11 0.20
C GLU A 343 15.20 12.52 1.58
N ILE A 344 15.79 11.32 1.61
CA ILE A 344 16.14 10.62 2.85
C ILE A 344 17.17 11.41 3.65
N GLY A 345 18.16 11.99 2.97
CA GLY A 345 19.27 12.74 3.56
C GLY A 345 19.12 14.26 3.56
N ALA A 346 18.00 14.82 3.09
CA ALA A 346 17.85 16.27 2.86
C ALA A 346 18.22 17.13 4.09
N GLU A 347 17.79 16.69 5.27
CA GLU A 347 17.96 17.44 6.52
C GLU A 347 19.23 17.05 7.31
N LEU A 348 20.06 16.16 6.76
CA LEU A 348 21.32 15.72 7.37
C LEU A 348 22.48 16.62 6.92
N ASP A 349 23.63 16.50 7.59
CA ASP A 349 24.83 17.27 7.26
C ASP A 349 25.58 16.69 6.05
N GLY A 350 25.26 15.46 5.64
CA GLY A 350 25.93 14.76 4.55
C GLY A 350 25.41 13.36 4.28
N VAL A 351 26.09 12.69 3.37
CA VAL A 351 25.85 11.30 2.99
C VAL A 351 27.15 10.54 2.92
N LYS A 352 27.13 9.34 3.51
CA LYS A 352 28.12 8.29 3.34
C LYS A 352 27.52 7.22 2.44
N ILE A 353 28.22 6.90 1.36
CA ILE A 353 27.88 5.81 0.45
C ILE A 353 28.96 4.73 0.52
N ASN A 354 28.54 3.47 0.39
CA ASN A 354 29.44 2.33 0.25
C ASN A 354 29.28 1.72 -1.14
N ASP A 355 30.21 2.05 -2.02
CA ASP A 355 30.24 1.64 -3.43
C ASP A 355 31.17 0.44 -3.67
N ASP A 356 30.94 -0.24 -4.78
CA ASP A 356 31.83 -1.29 -5.28
C ASP A 356 33.13 -0.61 -5.71
N ILE A 357 34.25 -1.23 -5.38
CA ILE A 357 35.56 -0.74 -5.77
C ILE A 357 35.68 -0.59 -7.31
N PHE A 358 34.86 -1.31 -8.09
CA PHE A 358 34.83 -1.27 -9.56
C PHE A 358 33.86 -0.25 -10.17
N TYR A 359 32.94 0.32 -9.39
CA TYR A 359 31.99 1.32 -9.90
C TYR A 359 32.65 2.60 -10.38
N ASP A 360 31.94 3.38 -11.21
CA ASP A 360 32.38 4.72 -11.63
C ASP A 360 32.15 5.76 -10.53
N HIS A 361 33.15 5.92 -9.65
CA HIS A 361 33.11 6.83 -8.50
C HIS A 361 32.92 8.31 -8.89
N ARG A 362 33.21 8.68 -10.14
CA ARG A 362 32.94 10.03 -10.67
C ARG A 362 31.43 10.28 -10.76
N PHE A 363 30.69 9.30 -11.27
CA PHE A 363 29.23 9.35 -11.34
C PHE A 363 28.62 9.38 -9.94
N ALA A 364 29.10 8.50 -9.04
CA ALA A 364 28.61 8.44 -7.67
C ALA A 364 28.70 9.81 -6.97
N ILE A 365 29.87 10.44 -7.02
CA ILE A 365 30.09 11.73 -6.37
C ILE A 365 29.36 12.88 -7.09
N ASP A 366 29.35 12.92 -8.43
CA ASP A 366 28.56 13.92 -9.15
C ASP A 366 27.08 13.80 -8.84
N LEU A 367 26.55 12.59 -8.72
CA LEU A 367 25.15 12.32 -8.40
C LEU A 367 24.79 12.83 -7.01
N VAL A 368 25.56 12.47 -5.97
CA VAL A 368 25.27 12.96 -4.61
C VAL A 368 25.51 14.46 -4.48
N ARG A 369 26.57 15.00 -5.09
CA ARG A 369 26.89 16.44 -5.05
C ARG A 369 25.81 17.29 -5.72
N SER A 370 25.30 16.83 -6.86
CA SER A 370 24.24 17.54 -7.61
C SER A 370 22.94 17.59 -6.81
N ASN A 371 22.58 16.50 -6.14
CA ASN A 371 21.27 16.37 -5.48
C ASN A 371 21.28 16.73 -3.98
N LEU A 372 22.46 16.89 -3.38
CA LEU A 372 22.67 17.33 -2.00
C LEU A 372 23.77 18.41 -1.94
N PRO A 373 23.58 19.59 -2.58
CA PRO A 373 24.64 20.59 -2.71
C PRO A 373 25.09 21.14 -1.35
N GLY A 374 26.40 21.35 -1.20
CA GLY A 374 26.99 21.93 0.01
C GLY A 374 27.05 21.00 1.23
N LYS A 375 26.79 19.71 1.04
CA LYS A 375 26.81 18.69 2.10
C LYS A 375 28.17 17.97 2.16
N ILE A 376 28.38 17.17 3.20
CA ILE A 376 29.55 16.28 3.32
C ILE A 376 29.31 15.02 2.48
N TYR A 377 30.25 14.67 1.62
CA TYR A 377 30.22 13.45 0.81
C TYR A 377 31.36 12.52 1.25
N VAL A 378 30.99 11.30 1.62
CA VAL A 378 31.90 10.24 2.00
C VAL A 378 31.71 9.07 1.07
N ASN A 379 32.78 8.60 0.43
CA ASN A 379 32.75 7.37 -0.35
C ASN A 379 33.60 6.30 0.33
N GLU A 380 33.04 5.11 0.49
CA GLU A 380 33.69 3.96 1.07
C GLU A 380 33.63 2.79 0.10
N ALA A 381 34.73 2.05 -0.04
CA ALA A 381 34.72 0.80 -0.80
C ALA A 381 35.64 -0.24 -0.16
N ALA A 382 35.34 -1.51 -0.41
CA ALA A 382 36.11 -2.64 0.08
C ALA A 382 37.33 -2.92 -0.81
N TYR A 383 38.52 -3.02 -0.23
CA TYR A 383 39.66 -3.53 -0.94
C TYR A 383 39.53 -5.04 -1.17
N VAL A 384 39.65 -5.45 -2.42
CA VAL A 384 39.67 -6.87 -2.82
C VAL A 384 41.07 -7.25 -3.28
N THR A 385 41.54 -6.65 -4.39
CA THR A 385 42.86 -6.89 -4.97
C THR A 385 43.21 -5.79 -5.98
N GLY A 386 44.49 -5.72 -6.37
CA GLY A 386 45.00 -4.79 -7.39
C GLY A 386 45.12 -3.35 -6.89
N THR A 387 45.88 -2.52 -7.61
CA THR A 387 46.14 -1.13 -7.22
C THR A 387 45.23 -0.13 -7.94
N GLN A 388 44.82 -0.44 -9.18
CA GLN A 388 44.06 0.49 -10.02
C GLN A 388 42.70 0.85 -9.41
N SER A 389 42.04 -0.09 -8.76
CA SER A 389 40.72 0.11 -8.15
C SER A 389 40.78 1.08 -6.95
N ILE A 390 41.84 1.00 -6.12
CA ILE A 390 42.12 1.98 -5.06
C ILE A 390 42.43 3.37 -5.66
N VAL A 391 43.23 3.41 -6.74
CA VAL A 391 43.55 4.66 -7.44
C VAL A 391 42.29 5.32 -7.95
N ASN A 392 41.39 4.55 -8.58
CA ASN A 392 40.11 5.03 -9.08
C ASN A 392 39.25 5.55 -7.95
N LEU A 393 38.95 4.73 -6.92
CA LEU A 393 38.17 5.15 -5.74
C LEU A 393 38.67 6.49 -5.19
N THR A 394 39.97 6.60 -4.97
CA THR A 394 40.56 7.75 -4.27
C THR A 394 40.58 8.98 -5.18
N THR A 395 41.18 8.85 -6.36
CA THR A 395 41.42 9.98 -7.27
C THR A 395 40.11 10.53 -7.81
N GLU A 396 39.20 9.65 -8.23
CA GLU A 396 37.93 10.06 -8.81
C GLU A 396 37.03 10.71 -7.76
N SER A 397 36.91 10.10 -6.56
CA SER A 397 36.09 10.68 -5.50
C SER A 397 36.56 12.07 -5.10
N TYR A 398 37.87 12.27 -4.89
CA TYR A 398 38.40 13.58 -4.52
C TYR A 398 38.33 14.61 -5.64
N THR A 399 38.49 14.20 -6.90
CA THR A 399 38.38 15.10 -8.06
C THR A 399 36.95 15.59 -8.24
N HIS A 400 35.96 14.75 -7.90
CA HIS A 400 34.55 15.06 -8.02
C HIS A 400 33.95 15.71 -6.75
N GLY A 401 34.74 15.89 -5.70
CA GLY A 401 34.41 16.75 -4.56
C GLY A 401 34.14 16.03 -3.24
N ALA A 402 34.43 14.73 -3.13
CA ALA A 402 34.34 14.04 -1.85
C ALA A 402 35.29 14.66 -0.81
N GLN A 403 34.82 14.78 0.42
CA GLN A 403 35.62 15.28 1.55
C GLN A 403 36.36 14.13 2.25
N ILE A 404 35.77 12.95 2.23
CA ILE A 404 36.30 11.77 2.93
C ILE A 404 36.25 10.58 1.99
N VAL A 405 37.36 9.87 1.86
CA VAL A 405 37.44 8.55 1.22
C VAL A 405 37.80 7.54 2.29
N THR A 406 37.02 6.48 2.40
CA THR A 406 37.25 5.41 3.39
C THR A 406 37.57 4.11 2.67
N LEU A 407 38.58 3.38 3.16
CA LEU A 407 38.90 2.05 2.67
C LEU A 407 38.55 0.99 3.71
N PHE A 408 37.68 0.06 3.32
CA PHE A 408 37.40 -1.15 4.07
C PHE A 408 38.36 -2.29 3.64
N TYR A 409 38.66 -3.22 4.54
CA TYR A 409 39.68 -4.26 4.37
C TYR A 409 41.08 -3.73 4.05
N LEU A 410 41.49 -2.63 4.67
CA LEU A 410 42.84 -2.08 4.54
C LEU A 410 43.91 -3.13 4.91
N GLU A 411 43.65 -3.98 5.90
CA GLU A 411 44.53 -5.08 6.30
C GLU A 411 44.86 -6.06 5.17
N ASN A 412 43.98 -6.21 4.17
CA ASN A 412 44.26 -7.01 2.99
C ASN A 412 45.15 -6.25 2.01
N ALA A 413 44.98 -4.94 1.86
CA ALA A 413 45.89 -4.11 1.07
C ALA A 413 47.29 -4.07 1.69
N LEU A 414 47.39 -4.01 3.02
CA LEU A 414 48.67 -3.99 3.75
C LEU A 414 49.51 -5.25 3.55
N LYS A 415 48.93 -6.38 3.13
CA LYS A 415 49.66 -7.60 2.77
C LYS A 415 50.38 -7.51 1.41
N ASN A 416 50.04 -6.53 0.59
CA ASN A 416 50.61 -6.33 -0.74
C ASN A 416 51.52 -5.07 -0.76
N PRO A 417 52.84 -5.21 -0.96
CA PRO A 417 53.77 -4.08 -1.02
C PRO A 417 53.41 -3.01 -2.06
N ASP A 418 52.88 -3.41 -3.22
CA ASP A 418 52.50 -2.47 -4.29
C ASP A 418 51.28 -1.65 -3.89
N ALA A 419 50.31 -2.28 -3.20
CA ALA A 419 49.16 -1.58 -2.65
C ALA A 419 49.57 -0.60 -1.55
N VAL A 420 50.50 -0.97 -0.67
CA VAL A 420 51.08 -0.08 0.36
C VAL A 420 51.75 1.13 -0.28
N ASN A 421 52.60 0.93 -1.29
CA ASN A 421 53.28 2.01 -2.00
C ASN A 421 52.28 2.92 -2.73
N THR A 422 51.26 2.33 -3.35
CA THR A 422 50.18 3.07 -4.01
C THR A 422 49.41 3.94 -3.02
N LEU A 423 49.02 3.39 -1.86
CA LEU A 423 48.32 4.13 -0.81
C LEU A 423 49.16 5.29 -0.26
N LYS A 424 50.46 5.09 -0.01
CA LYS A 424 51.39 6.17 0.38
C LYS A 424 51.46 7.29 -0.66
N SER A 425 51.47 6.93 -1.94
CA SER A 425 51.44 7.90 -3.03
C SER A 425 50.12 8.69 -3.02
N LEU A 426 48.99 7.99 -2.92
CA LEU A 426 47.66 8.59 -2.90
C LEU A 426 47.44 9.52 -1.70
N THR A 427 47.80 9.11 -0.48
CA THR A 427 47.68 9.96 0.70
C THR A 427 48.60 11.18 0.62
N SER A 428 49.80 11.04 0.07
CA SER A 428 50.70 12.17 -0.19
C SER A 428 50.13 13.14 -1.23
N GLN A 429 49.51 12.62 -2.29
CA GLN A 429 48.93 13.42 -3.37
C GLN A 429 47.64 14.13 -2.95
N TRP A 430 46.75 13.43 -2.22
CA TRP A 430 45.37 13.87 -2.02
C TRP A 430 45.04 14.34 -0.61
N VAL A 431 45.82 13.96 0.40
CA VAL A 431 45.46 14.18 1.82
C VAL A 431 46.45 15.13 2.49
N LYS A 432 47.75 14.86 2.39
CA LYS A 432 48.80 15.61 3.10
C LYS A 432 48.80 17.08 2.67
N ASN A 433 48.40 17.97 3.59
CA ASN A 433 48.28 19.41 3.37
C ASN A 433 47.37 19.76 2.17
N LYS A 434 46.32 18.95 1.96
CA LYS A 434 45.33 19.16 0.91
C LYS A 434 43.97 19.48 1.51
N ASN A 435 43.35 20.48 0.93
CA ASN A 435 42.00 20.89 1.28
C ASN A 435 41.00 20.43 0.22
N VAL A 436 39.75 20.33 0.63
CA VAL A 436 38.63 20.02 -0.23
C VAL A 436 38.53 21.09 -1.31
N THR A 437 38.41 20.65 -2.56
CA THR A 437 38.08 21.51 -3.70
C THR A 437 36.68 21.15 -4.15
N THR A 438 35.73 22.08 -4.06
CA THR A 438 34.39 21.90 -4.62
C THR A 438 34.47 22.10 -6.13
N PRO A 439 34.32 21.06 -6.96
CA PRO A 439 34.38 21.24 -8.39
C PRO A 439 33.17 22.03 -8.88
N THR A 440 33.40 22.94 -9.81
CA THR A 440 32.32 23.58 -10.57
C THR A 440 31.95 22.67 -11.74
N ALA A 441 30.70 22.25 -11.80
CA ALA A 441 30.21 21.48 -12.95
C ALA A 441 30.19 22.37 -14.20
N THR A 442 30.65 21.85 -15.33
CA THR A 442 30.67 22.60 -16.60
C THR A 442 29.49 22.31 -17.52
N SER A 443 28.72 21.28 -17.18
CA SER A 443 27.55 20.80 -17.91
C SER A 443 26.54 20.23 -16.93
N SER A 444 25.27 20.18 -17.35
CA SER A 444 24.17 19.68 -16.53
C SER A 444 23.24 18.81 -17.35
N ASP A 445 22.67 17.80 -16.73
CA ASP A 445 21.60 16.98 -17.29
C ASP A 445 20.64 16.55 -16.16
N ASN A 446 19.52 15.95 -16.52
CA ASN A 446 18.54 15.43 -15.58
C ASN A 446 17.99 14.07 -15.99
N PHE A 447 17.55 13.32 -14.99
CA PHE A 447 16.84 12.06 -15.16
C PHE A 447 15.68 12.00 -14.17
N THR A 448 14.75 11.09 -14.40
CA THR A 448 13.58 10.91 -13.52
C THR A 448 13.81 9.78 -12.53
N LEU A 449 13.40 9.96 -11.28
CA LEU A 449 13.50 8.90 -10.26
C LEU A 449 12.78 7.62 -10.72
N SER A 450 11.62 7.75 -11.39
CA SER A 450 10.93 6.59 -11.95
C SER A 450 11.80 5.82 -12.93
N SER A 451 12.61 6.48 -13.77
CA SER A 451 13.50 5.79 -14.70
C SER A 451 14.55 4.93 -13.99
N MET A 452 15.06 5.35 -12.83
CA MET A 452 15.96 4.50 -12.03
C MET A 452 15.23 3.34 -11.33
N ILE A 453 13.98 3.55 -10.90
CA ILE A 453 13.14 2.50 -10.33
C ILE A 453 12.81 1.43 -11.40
N ASP A 454 12.51 1.86 -12.63
CA ASP A 454 12.13 0.99 -13.74
C ASP A 454 13.33 0.18 -14.28
N ASN A 455 14.55 0.73 -14.20
CA ASN A 455 15.78 0.07 -14.65
C ASN A 455 16.48 -0.78 -13.57
N ASP A 456 15.91 -0.95 -12.38
CA ASP A 456 16.58 -1.60 -11.26
C ASP A 456 17.94 -0.96 -10.91
N GLY A 457 18.01 0.38 -10.90
CA GLY A 457 19.26 1.11 -10.66
C GLY A 457 20.23 1.08 -11.85
N CYS A 458 21.52 1.30 -11.58
CA CYS A 458 22.60 1.42 -12.57
C CYS A 458 23.72 0.41 -12.31
N TYR A 459 24.42 -0.02 -13.37
CA TYR A 459 25.56 -0.93 -13.28
C TYR A 459 26.91 -0.19 -13.28
N THR A 460 26.96 0.97 -13.93
CA THR A 460 28.15 1.82 -14.11
C THR A 460 29.30 1.13 -14.84
N GLN A 461 29.01 0.40 -15.92
CA GLN A 461 30.03 -0.22 -16.74
C GLN A 461 30.86 0.86 -17.48
N ARG A 462 32.11 1.05 -17.04
CA ARG A 462 33.02 2.10 -17.51
C ARG A 462 33.31 2.02 -19.02
N ASP A 463 33.44 0.81 -19.55
CA ASP A 463 33.86 0.58 -20.95
C ASP A 463 32.68 0.46 -21.92
N SER A 464 31.44 0.27 -21.44
CA SER A 464 30.25 0.12 -22.27
C SER A 464 28.99 0.49 -21.49
N TYR A 465 28.44 1.68 -21.77
CA TYR A 465 27.31 2.22 -21.02
C TYR A 465 25.99 2.23 -21.82
N ALA A 466 25.99 1.77 -23.07
CA ALA A 466 24.80 1.81 -23.94
C ALA A 466 23.59 1.04 -23.36
N ASN A 467 23.87 -0.03 -22.62
CA ASN A 467 22.86 -0.88 -21.97
C ASN A 467 22.68 -0.58 -20.48
N ASP A 468 23.23 0.53 -19.98
CA ASP A 468 23.08 0.95 -18.58
C ASP A 468 21.78 1.78 -18.37
N CYS A 469 21.53 2.13 -17.12
CA CYS A 469 20.40 2.96 -16.71
C CYS A 469 20.42 4.35 -17.39
N GLU A 470 19.26 4.99 -17.50
CA GLU A 470 19.13 6.36 -18.03
C GLU A 470 20.06 7.37 -17.34
N ALA A 471 20.14 7.34 -16.00
CA ALA A 471 20.95 8.29 -15.23
C ALA A 471 22.43 8.24 -15.60
N TYR A 472 23.01 7.04 -15.69
CA TYR A 472 24.42 6.84 -16.04
C TYR A 472 24.68 7.15 -17.52
N LYS A 473 23.80 6.75 -18.44
CA LYS A 473 23.92 7.09 -19.87
C LYS A 473 23.96 8.60 -20.11
N LYS A 474 23.03 9.33 -19.49
CA LYS A 474 22.94 10.78 -19.57
C LYS A 474 24.15 11.47 -18.96
N TRP A 475 24.51 11.07 -17.74
CA TRP A 475 25.72 11.57 -17.08
C TRP A 475 26.96 11.31 -17.94
N ARG A 476 27.14 10.09 -18.44
CA ARG A 476 28.33 9.68 -19.20
C ARG A 476 28.45 10.44 -20.52
N SER A 477 27.36 10.55 -21.27
CA SER A 477 27.34 11.36 -22.49
C SER A 477 27.67 12.83 -22.20
N THR A 478 27.11 13.38 -21.13
CA THR A 478 27.35 14.77 -20.71
C THR A 478 28.77 15.00 -20.21
N PHE A 479 29.35 14.01 -19.52
CA PHE A 479 30.72 13.99 -19.03
C PHE A 479 31.72 13.95 -20.17
N ASP A 480 31.54 13.03 -21.13
CA ASP A 480 32.42 12.88 -22.30
C ASP A 480 32.36 14.12 -23.21
N ASN A 481 31.16 14.63 -23.50
CA ASN A 481 30.98 15.88 -24.25
C ASN A 481 31.55 17.11 -23.52
N GLY A 482 31.58 17.07 -22.18
CA GLY A 482 32.18 18.09 -21.33
C GLY A 482 33.71 18.01 -21.22
N GLY A 483 34.36 17.07 -21.93
CA GLY A 483 35.80 16.86 -21.88
C GLY A 483 36.26 16.19 -20.58
N GLY A 484 35.43 15.34 -19.98
CA GLY A 484 35.74 14.60 -18.76
C GLY A 484 35.70 15.45 -17.48
N LYS A 485 34.90 16.53 -17.49
CA LYS A 485 34.73 17.44 -16.34
C LYS A 485 33.49 17.06 -15.52
N PRO A 486 33.46 17.41 -14.22
CA PRO A 486 32.31 17.15 -13.34
C PRO A 486 30.98 17.65 -13.92
N VAL A 487 29.94 16.84 -13.77
CA VAL A 487 28.59 17.10 -14.30
C VAL A 487 27.63 17.43 -13.15
N SER A 488 26.65 18.29 -13.42
CA SER A 488 25.48 18.46 -12.56
C SER A 488 24.37 17.54 -13.03
N ILE A 489 24.21 16.37 -12.42
CA ILE A 489 23.21 15.35 -12.81
C ILE A 489 22.04 15.37 -11.80
N MET A 490 20.95 16.03 -12.16
CA MET A 490 19.81 16.28 -11.26
C MET A 490 18.74 15.19 -11.37
N MET A 491 18.31 14.67 -10.23
CA MET A 491 17.20 13.73 -10.13
C MET A 491 15.87 14.48 -9.98
N GLN A 492 14.94 14.20 -10.89
CA GLN A 492 13.57 14.70 -10.82
C GLN A 492 12.68 13.66 -10.14
N ASN A 493 12.16 13.97 -8.94
CA ASN A 493 11.16 13.10 -8.31
C ASN A 493 9.80 13.27 -9.03
N ASN A 494 9.51 12.34 -9.92
CA ASN A 494 8.23 12.20 -10.61
C ASN A 494 7.36 11.04 -10.07
N VAL A 495 7.81 10.37 -9.00
CA VAL A 495 7.13 9.24 -8.36
C VAL A 495 6.05 9.75 -7.41
N VAL A 496 6.29 10.85 -6.71
CA VAL A 496 5.33 11.41 -5.73
C VAL A 496 4.38 12.45 -6.37
N GLN A 497 4.28 12.51 -7.69
CA GLN A 497 3.43 13.50 -8.38
C GLN A 497 1.94 13.24 -8.07
N PRO A 498 1.22 14.22 -7.52
CA PRO A 498 -0.22 14.06 -7.31
C PRO A 498 -0.93 13.98 -8.67
N GLY A 499 -1.74 12.94 -8.87
CA GLY A 499 -2.68 12.87 -10.00
C GLY A 499 -3.67 14.05 -9.96
N CYS A 500 -4.40 14.30 -11.06
CA CYS A 500 -5.28 15.48 -11.20
C CYS A 500 -6.14 15.75 -9.95
N PHE A 501 -6.74 14.71 -9.37
CA PHE A 501 -7.56 14.82 -8.16
C PHE A 501 -6.91 15.65 -7.04
N TYR A 502 -5.61 15.52 -6.80
CA TYR A 502 -4.91 16.25 -5.75
C TYR A 502 -4.37 17.62 -6.16
N LYS A 503 -4.42 17.95 -7.46
CA LYS A 503 -4.01 19.28 -7.93
C LYS A 503 -5.05 20.34 -7.54
N ASP A 504 -6.33 19.98 -7.63
CA ASP A 504 -7.42 20.84 -7.21
C ASP A 504 -8.63 20.00 -6.77
N LEU A 505 -8.91 20.00 -5.47
CA LEU A 505 -10.01 19.25 -4.85
C LEU A 505 -11.36 20.01 -4.90
N SER A 506 -11.40 21.19 -5.54
CA SER A 506 -12.63 21.98 -5.67
C SER A 506 -13.59 21.41 -6.72
N LEU A 507 -14.87 21.76 -6.57
CA LEU A 507 -15.91 21.42 -7.54
C LEU A 507 -15.63 22.09 -8.88
N ALA A 508 -15.85 21.34 -9.96
CA ALA A 508 -15.78 21.86 -11.32
C ALA A 508 -16.79 23.00 -11.53
N THR A 509 -16.41 24.01 -12.31
CA THR A 509 -17.26 25.18 -12.59
C THR A 509 -18.32 24.88 -13.65
N ASN A 510 -19.29 25.78 -13.82
CA ASN A 510 -20.33 25.65 -14.84
C ASN A 510 -19.74 25.35 -16.22
N GLY A 511 -20.30 24.36 -16.92
CA GLY A 511 -19.90 23.96 -18.27
C GLY A 511 -18.64 23.08 -18.35
N ALA A 512 -18.04 22.70 -17.22
CA ALA A 512 -16.89 21.81 -17.24
C ALA A 512 -17.25 20.41 -17.77
N GLN A 513 -16.32 19.81 -18.52
CA GLN A 513 -16.51 18.53 -19.20
C GLN A 513 -15.33 17.60 -18.95
N ALA A 514 -15.61 16.29 -18.90
CA ALA A 514 -14.60 15.24 -18.88
C ALA A 514 -14.91 14.18 -19.93
N ALA A 515 -13.88 13.61 -20.53
CA ALA A 515 -13.97 12.47 -21.42
C ALA A 515 -12.85 11.48 -21.11
N SER A 516 -13.18 10.27 -20.66
CA SER A 516 -12.17 9.29 -20.22
C SER A 516 -12.58 7.84 -20.51
N ILE A 517 -11.57 6.98 -20.65
CA ILE A 517 -11.79 5.53 -20.64
C ILE A 517 -11.86 5.10 -19.17
N ILE A 518 -13.00 4.56 -18.76
CA ILE A 518 -13.19 4.11 -17.37
C ILE A 518 -12.78 2.66 -17.27
N PRO A 519 -11.89 2.29 -16.33
CA PRO A 519 -11.52 0.90 -16.12
C PRO A 519 -12.72 0.06 -15.65
N ASP A 520 -12.91 -1.08 -16.29
CA ASP A 520 -14.07 -1.95 -16.08
C ASP A 520 -14.23 -2.35 -14.60
N GLY A 521 -15.41 -2.08 -14.05
CA GLY A 521 -15.76 -2.42 -12.68
C GLY A 521 -14.93 -1.70 -11.60
N LYS A 522 -14.12 -0.68 -11.93
CA LYS A 522 -13.32 0.09 -10.95
C LYS A 522 -13.89 1.49 -10.75
N TYR A 523 -13.58 2.09 -9.60
CA TYR A 523 -13.86 3.51 -9.39
C TYR A 523 -13.00 4.38 -10.31
N PHE A 524 -13.58 5.46 -10.81
CA PHE A 524 -12.88 6.47 -11.61
C PHE A 524 -13.43 7.87 -11.32
N HIS A 525 -12.55 8.80 -10.93
CA HIS A 525 -12.86 10.21 -10.78
C HIS A 525 -12.87 10.93 -12.12
N LEU A 526 -14.00 11.55 -12.41
CA LEU A 526 -14.19 12.42 -13.55
C LEU A 526 -13.75 13.82 -13.12
N THR A 527 -12.67 14.31 -13.72
CA THR A 527 -12.14 15.65 -13.49
C THR A 527 -12.11 16.44 -14.79
N GLY A 528 -12.38 17.75 -14.71
CA GLY A 528 -12.22 18.66 -15.84
C GLY A 528 -10.75 18.80 -16.26
N PRO A 529 -10.45 19.51 -17.37
CA PRO A 529 -9.08 19.77 -17.80
C PRO A 529 -8.25 20.58 -16.78
N ASP A 530 -8.92 21.32 -15.90
CA ASP A 530 -8.36 22.05 -14.76
C ASP A 530 -8.20 21.17 -13.50
N CYS A 531 -8.43 19.87 -13.64
CA CYS A 531 -8.41 18.85 -12.59
C CYS A 531 -9.49 18.98 -11.51
N LYS A 532 -10.48 19.89 -11.65
CA LYS A 532 -11.58 20.03 -10.70
C LYS A 532 -12.59 18.89 -10.79
N LEU A 533 -13.19 18.54 -9.66
CA LEU A 533 -14.02 17.35 -9.52
C LEU A 533 -15.41 17.54 -10.13
N ILE A 534 -15.80 16.62 -11.04
CA ILE A 534 -17.16 16.50 -11.58
C ILE A 534 -17.94 15.41 -10.84
N GLY A 535 -17.38 14.22 -10.71
CA GLY A 535 -18.08 13.08 -10.13
C GLY A 535 -17.21 11.82 -10.08
N THR A 536 -17.74 10.75 -9.50
CA THR A 536 -17.08 9.44 -9.50
C THR A 536 -18.02 8.40 -10.04
N VAL A 537 -17.51 7.48 -10.84
CA VAL A 537 -18.30 6.40 -11.45
C VAL A 537 -17.60 5.07 -11.31
N LYS A 538 -18.38 3.99 -11.21
CA LYS A 538 -17.93 2.61 -11.23
C LYS A 538 -19.00 1.75 -11.89
N GLY A 539 -18.66 1.00 -12.93
CA GLY A 539 -19.61 0.12 -13.61
C GLY A 539 -18.91 -0.73 -14.65
N ASN A 540 -19.63 -1.71 -15.21
CA ASN A 540 -19.08 -2.62 -16.21
C ASN A 540 -19.44 -2.15 -17.63
N GLY A 541 -18.51 -2.25 -18.59
CA GLY A 541 -18.77 -1.96 -20.01
C GLY A 541 -19.09 -0.49 -20.31
N LEU A 542 -18.60 0.46 -19.51
CA LEU A 542 -18.90 1.90 -19.65
C LEU A 542 -18.35 2.54 -20.95
N THR A 543 -17.53 1.81 -21.70
CA THR A 543 -16.81 2.23 -22.91
C THR A 543 -16.85 1.13 -23.97
N ASN A 544 -16.97 1.47 -25.26
CA ASN A 544 -16.79 0.54 -26.38
C ASN A 544 -15.36 0.64 -26.95
N GLY A 545 -14.37 0.16 -26.20
CA GLY A 545 -12.96 0.24 -26.61
C GLY A 545 -12.40 1.67 -26.51
N ASN A 546 -12.37 2.41 -27.62
CA ASN A 546 -11.82 3.78 -27.69
C ASN A 546 -12.87 4.87 -27.40
N ASP A 547 -14.15 4.53 -27.38
CA ASP A 547 -15.21 5.48 -27.08
C ASP A 547 -15.23 5.84 -25.59
N LYS A 548 -14.97 7.12 -25.32
CA LYS A 548 -14.84 7.66 -23.96
C LYS A 548 -16.20 7.86 -23.32
N PHE A 549 -16.29 7.54 -22.03
CA PHE A 549 -17.35 8.03 -21.17
C PHE A 549 -17.23 9.55 -21.05
N LYS A 550 -18.34 10.25 -21.20
CA LYS A 550 -18.41 11.72 -21.16
C LYS A 550 -19.21 12.18 -19.96
N ALA A 551 -18.72 13.21 -19.30
CA ALA A 551 -19.41 13.87 -18.21
C ALA A 551 -19.44 15.38 -18.45
N THR A 552 -20.54 16.03 -18.10
CA THR A 552 -20.68 17.49 -18.14
C THR A 552 -21.39 17.92 -16.86
N VAL A 553 -20.89 18.99 -16.24
CA VAL A 553 -21.56 19.63 -15.11
C VAL A 553 -22.08 21.00 -15.53
N THR A 554 -23.30 21.30 -15.13
CA THR A 554 -23.91 22.62 -15.27
C THR A 554 -24.25 23.13 -13.88
N VAL A 555 -24.01 24.42 -13.65
CA VAL A 555 -24.31 25.09 -12.39
C VAL A 555 -25.15 26.32 -12.71
N ASP A 556 -26.44 26.24 -12.44
CA ASP A 556 -27.37 27.34 -12.64
C ASP A 556 -27.01 28.52 -11.73
N PRO A 557 -27.23 29.77 -12.16
CA PRO A 557 -26.87 30.94 -11.38
C PRO A 557 -27.70 31.07 -10.09
N GLN A 558 -28.88 30.46 -10.03
CA GLN A 558 -29.81 30.44 -8.89
C GLN A 558 -30.54 29.09 -8.86
N VAL A 559 -31.14 28.76 -7.71
CA VAL A 559 -32.01 27.58 -7.59
C VAL A 559 -33.18 27.72 -8.56
N THR A 560 -33.33 26.73 -9.44
CA THR A 560 -34.43 26.66 -10.39
C THR A 560 -35.57 25.83 -9.80
N ILE A 561 -36.81 26.16 -10.18
CA ILE A 561 -38.00 25.41 -9.79
C ILE A 561 -38.60 24.80 -11.05
N HIS A 562 -38.79 23.49 -11.04
CA HIS A 562 -39.39 22.73 -12.13
C HIS A 562 -40.69 22.09 -11.65
N GLY A 563 -41.83 22.57 -12.17
CA GLY A 563 -43.13 22.31 -11.55
C GLY A 563 -43.15 22.90 -10.12
N ASP A 564 -43.34 22.04 -9.12
CA ASP A 564 -43.25 22.39 -7.70
C ASP A 564 -41.91 21.94 -7.06
N GLN A 565 -40.92 21.51 -7.86
CA GLN A 565 -39.63 21.01 -7.37
C GLN A 565 -38.53 22.06 -7.45
N PRO A 566 -38.03 22.60 -6.32
CA PRO A 566 -36.72 23.24 -6.30
C PRO A 566 -35.65 22.23 -6.70
N LEU A 567 -34.60 22.67 -7.39
CA LEU A 567 -33.46 21.84 -7.76
C LEU A 567 -32.18 22.45 -7.20
N VAL A 568 -31.28 21.62 -6.70
CA VAL A 568 -29.91 22.06 -6.40
C VAL A 568 -29.30 22.56 -7.71
N GLN A 569 -28.65 23.73 -7.67
CA GLN A 569 -28.14 24.45 -8.85
C GLN A 569 -27.25 23.60 -9.76
N ARG A 570 -26.56 22.61 -9.19
CA ARG A 570 -25.64 21.74 -9.89
C ARG A 570 -26.32 20.48 -10.38
N HIS A 571 -26.18 20.21 -11.67
CA HIS A 571 -26.68 19.00 -12.31
C HIS A 571 -25.68 18.43 -13.31
N PHE A 572 -25.81 17.14 -13.60
CA PHE A 572 -24.75 16.34 -14.23
C PHE A 572 -25.30 15.54 -15.40
N LYS A 573 -24.68 15.68 -16.57
CA LYS A 573 -24.96 14.85 -17.74
C LYS A 573 -23.86 13.82 -17.89
N LEU A 574 -24.20 12.54 -17.72
CA LEU A 574 -23.29 11.41 -17.80
C LEU A 574 -23.68 10.53 -18.99
N VAL A 575 -22.72 10.24 -19.86
CA VAL A 575 -22.96 9.51 -21.12
C VAL A 575 -21.90 8.43 -21.29
N PRO A 576 -22.27 7.14 -21.34
CA PRO A 576 -21.29 6.08 -21.57
C PRO A 576 -20.79 6.17 -23.01
N GLY A 577 -19.52 5.79 -23.21
CA GLY A 577 -19.01 5.52 -24.55
C GLY A 577 -19.44 4.15 -25.06
N GLY A 578 -19.91 3.28 -24.16
CA GLY A 578 -20.44 1.96 -24.45
C GLY A 578 -21.97 1.89 -24.40
N THR A 579 -22.49 0.67 -24.34
CA THR A 579 -23.91 0.45 -23.99
C THR A 579 -24.17 0.83 -22.53
N ASN A 580 -25.40 1.22 -22.21
CA ASN A 580 -25.79 1.45 -20.82
C ASN A 580 -25.61 0.14 -20.02
N PRO A 581 -24.93 0.18 -18.86
CA PRO A 581 -24.75 -1.01 -18.05
C PRO A 581 -26.06 -1.40 -17.35
N GLY A 582 -26.24 -2.68 -17.06
CA GLY A 582 -27.36 -3.16 -16.26
C GLY A 582 -27.33 -2.67 -14.80
N SER A 583 -26.19 -2.19 -14.31
CA SER A 583 -26.00 -1.53 -13.01
C SER A 583 -24.65 -0.79 -12.99
N ALA A 584 -24.62 0.41 -12.39
CA ALA A 584 -23.40 1.17 -12.10
C ALA A 584 -23.59 2.05 -10.85
N SER A 585 -22.49 2.32 -10.16
CA SER A 585 -22.44 3.23 -9.02
C SER A 585 -21.99 4.63 -9.48
N VAL A 586 -22.74 5.64 -9.10
CA VAL A 586 -22.43 7.05 -9.33
C VAL A 586 -22.24 7.74 -8.00
N THR A 587 -21.30 8.67 -7.93
CA THR A 587 -21.11 9.56 -6.79
C THR A 587 -21.06 11.00 -7.28
N LEU A 588 -22.03 11.79 -6.83
CA LEU A 588 -22.12 13.22 -7.10
C LEU A 588 -21.62 14.02 -5.90
N TYR A 589 -21.11 15.22 -6.18
CA TYR A 589 -20.55 16.12 -5.18
C TYR A 589 -21.25 17.48 -5.24
N VAL A 590 -21.67 17.99 -4.09
CA VAL A 590 -22.29 19.32 -3.95
C VAL A 590 -21.73 20.03 -2.72
N SER A 591 -21.63 21.35 -2.80
CA SER A 591 -21.18 22.18 -1.69
C SER A 591 -22.29 22.39 -0.66
N GLN A 592 -21.91 22.75 0.57
CA GLN A 592 -22.87 23.17 1.58
C GLN A 592 -23.61 24.45 1.16
N ASP A 593 -22.96 25.35 0.40
CA ASP A 593 -23.58 26.58 -0.08
C ASP A 593 -24.70 26.31 -1.08
N GLU A 594 -24.50 25.35 -2.00
CA GLU A 594 -25.54 24.90 -2.94
C GLU A 594 -26.75 24.28 -2.22
N LEU A 595 -26.52 23.48 -1.16
CA LEU A 595 -27.62 22.96 -0.33
C LEU A 595 -28.31 24.05 0.50
N THR A 596 -27.55 25.06 0.95
CA THR A 596 -28.11 26.20 1.69
C THR A 596 -29.00 27.04 0.78
N ALA A 597 -28.57 27.31 -0.45
CA ALA A 597 -29.39 28.00 -1.45
C ALA A 597 -30.67 27.22 -1.76
N PHE A 598 -30.57 25.90 -1.96
CA PHE A 598 -31.73 25.02 -2.13
C PHE A 598 -32.70 25.13 -0.95
N ASN A 599 -32.19 25.08 0.27
CA ASN A 599 -32.99 25.13 1.49
C ASN A 599 -33.75 26.44 1.69
N VAL A 600 -33.38 27.53 1.01
CA VAL A 600 -34.18 28.78 1.02
C VAL A 600 -35.45 28.62 0.18
N ALA A 601 -35.37 27.90 -0.94
CA ALA A 601 -36.47 27.72 -1.88
C ALA A 601 -37.37 26.51 -1.57
N SER A 602 -36.89 25.54 -0.78
CA SER A 602 -37.61 24.30 -0.46
C SER A 602 -38.26 24.31 0.92
N SER A 603 -39.47 23.73 1.03
CA SER A 603 -40.10 23.42 2.32
C SER A 603 -39.38 22.27 3.03
N GLU A 604 -39.04 21.22 2.28
CA GLU A 604 -38.24 20.08 2.77
C GLU A 604 -36.75 20.42 2.74
N LYS A 605 -36.07 20.24 3.87
CA LYS A 605 -34.66 20.61 3.99
C LYS A 605 -33.76 19.45 3.60
N LEU A 606 -32.75 19.75 2.79
CA LEU A 606 -31.53 18.95 2.67
C LEU A 606 -30.56 19.34 3.79
N PRO A 607 -29.44 18.61 4.02
CA PRO A 607 -28.52 18.88 5.12
C PRO A 607 -28.15 20.35 5.27
N VAL A 608 -28.45 20.93 6.44
CA VAL A 608 -28.26 22.37 6.70
C VAL A 608 -26.83 22.73 7.12
N ASN A 609 -26.04 21.74 7.52
CA ASN A 609 -24.61 21.83 7.81
C ASN A 609 -23.96 20.44 7.74
N SER A 610 -22.62 20.39 7.74
CA SER A 610 -21.81 19.16 7.63
C SER A 610 -22.09 18.04 8.65
N SER A 611 -22.80 18.35 9.74
CA SER A 611 -23.13 17.38 10.80
C SER A 611 -24.60 16.96 10.80
N ASP A 612 -25.42 17.52 9.91
CA ASP A 612 -26.83 17.18 9.79
C ASP A 612 -27.02 15.81 9.14
N ASN A 613 -27.29 14.81 9.98
CA ASN A 613 -27.60 13.45 9.53
C ASN A 613 -29.10 13.21 9.31
N ALA A 614 -29.98 14.06 9.86
CA ALA A 614 -31.42 13.83 9.81
C ALA A 614 -31.98 14.19 8.43
N SER A 615 -31.60 15.36 7.91
CA SER A 615 -32.12 15.88 6.64
C SER A 615 -31.56 15.15 5.40
N LYS A 616 -30.67 14.16 5.58
CA LYS A 616 -30.14 13.33 4.48
C LYS A 616 -31.23 12.46 3.86
N ALA A 617 -32.13 11.93 4.69
CA ALA A 617 -33.25 11.09 4.28
C ALA A 617 -34.21 11.79 3.31
N ASN A 618 -34.15 13.13 3.27
CA ASN A 618 -34.97 13.92 2.36
C ASN A 618 -34.42 13.96 0.94
N LEU A 619 -33.13 13.65 0.72
CA LEU A 619 -32.48 13.84 -0.57
C LEU A 619 -32.99 12.87 -1.63
N ARG A 620 -33.29 13.40 -2.82
CA ARG A 620 -33.63 12.59 -4.01
C ARG A 620 -32.73 12.98 -5.17
N VAL A 621 -32.38 11.99 -5.99
CA VAL A 621 -31.71 12.20 -7.28
C VAL A 621 -32.69 11.94 -8.40
N LEU A 622 -32.93 12.95 -9.23
CA LEU A 622 -33.87 12.88 -10.34
C LEU A 622 -33.10 12.55 -11.63
N GLN A 623 -33.44 11.45 -12.27
CA GLN A 623 -32.83 11.01 -13.52
C GLN A 623 -33.76 11.31 -14.70
N TRP A 624 -33.22 11.98 -15.72
CA TRP A 624 -33.90 12.33 -16.96
C TRP A 624 -33.17 11.74 -18.16
N LYS A 625 -33.87 11.03 -19.03
CA LYS A 625 -33.34 10.56 -20.31
C LYS A 625 -33.10 11.74 -21.25
N GLY A 626 -31.84 12.15 -21.34
CA GLY A 626 -31.45 13.34 -22.11
C GLY A 626 -31.56 14.61 -21.26
N ASP A 627 -31.86 15.73 -21.90
CA ASP A 627 -32.03 17.00 -21.19
C ASP A 627 -33.42 17.09 -20.55
N MET A 628 -33.55 17.85 -19.45
CA MET A 628 -34.82 17.99 -18.73
C MET A 628 -35.86 18.67 -19.62
N THR A 629 -37.07 18.10 -19.67
CA THR A 629 -38.21 18.63 -20.45
C THR A 629 -39.40 18.92 -19.54
N SER A 630 -40.55 19.35 -20.08
CA SER A 630 -41.79 19.48 -19.29
C SER A 630 -42.32 18.10 -18.90
N GLY A 631 -42.51 17.83 -17.59
CA GLY A 631 -43.07 16.57 -17.10
C GLY A 631 -42.38 16.04 -15.85
N SER A 632 -42.55 14.74 -15.56
CA SER A 632 -41.90 14.06 -14.44
C SER A 632 -40.55 13.45 -14.85
N PRO A 633 -39.59 13.29 -13.92
CA PRO A 633 -38.35 12.54 -14.20
C PRO A 633 -38.64 11.08 -14.56
N ASP A 634 -37.77 10.47 -15.37
CA ASP A 634 -37.87 9.04 -15.72
C ASP A 634 -37.72 8.13 -14.50
N VAL A 635 -36.80 8.48 -13.59
CA VAL A 635 -36.53 7.73 -12.36
C VAL A 635 -36.25 8.71 -11.22
N ILE A 636 -36.88 8.47 -10.07
CA ILE A 636 -36.54 9.13 -8.82
C ILE A 636 -35.75 8.13 -7.99
N ILE A 637 -34.51 8.46 -7.67
CA ILE A 637 -33.59 7.63 -6.90
C ILE A 637 -33.56 8.16 -5.47
N ASP A 638 -33.75 7.25 -4.52
CA ASP A 638 -33.58 7.46 -3.09
C ASP A 638 -32.25 6.82 -2.66
N PRO A 639 -31.15 7.60 -2.55
CA PRO A 639 -29.86 7.06 -2.14
C PRO A 639 -29.94 6.49 -0.71
N ASN A 640 -29.12 5.49 -0.39
CA ASN A 640 -29.00 5.07 1.01
C ASN A 640 -28.43 6.22 1.85
N ASP A 641 -29.03 6.54 2.99
CA ASP A 641 -28.55 7.62 3.87
C ASP A 641 -27.08 7.47 4.26
N ASN A 642 -26.58 6.23 4.40
CA ASN A 642 -25.18 5.97 4.70
C ASN A 642 -24.25 6.32 3.54
N ASP A 643 -24.76 6.39 2.31
CA ASP A 643 -24.05 6.79 1.11
C ASP A 643 -24.10 8.32 0.87
N ILE A 644 -24.81 9.06 1.73
CA ILE A 644 -24.84 10.53 1.79
C ILE A 644 -23.94 10.99 2.95
N GLN A 645 -22.72 11.42 2.63
CA GLN A 645 -21.70 11.73 3.64
C GLN A 645 -21.04 13.08 3.39
N TRP A 646 -20.75 13.80 4.47
CA TRP A 646 -19.86 14.95 4.41
C TRP A 646 -18.41 14.47 4.30
N ASP A 647 -17.73 14.86 3.23
CA ASP A 647 -16.31 14.60 3.06
C ASP A 647 -15.50 15.80 3.57
N ALA A 648 -14.86 15.62 4.73
CA ALA A 648 -14.07 16.68 5.35
C ALA A 648 -12.77 17.00 4.58
N THR A 649 -12.30 16.10 3.70
CA THR A 649 -11.11 16.33 2.87
C THR A 649 -11.46 17.27 1.72
N LEU A 650 -12.63 17.05 1.10
CA LEU A 650 -13.12 17.91 0.01
C LEU A 650 -13.86 19.14 0.51
N ASN A 651 -14.36 19.14 1.75
CA ASN A 651 -15.32 20.12 2.25
C ASN A 651 -16.62 20.14 1.40
N LEU A 652 -17.11 18.94 1.05
CA LEU A 652 -18.27 18.73 0.16
C LEU A 652 -19.18 17.61 0.69
N TRP A 653 -20.45 17.65 0.29
CA TRP A 653 -21.35 16.52 0.39
C TRP A 653 -21.12 15.55 -0.76
N ARG A 654 -20.95 14.27 -0.42
CA ARG A 654 -20.83 13.14 -1.33
C ARG A 654 -22.13 12.35 -1.31
N ILE A 655 -22.72 12.14 -2.48
CA ILE A 655 -23.99 11.43 -2.65
C ILE A 655 -23.76 10.25 -3.58
N ARG A 656 -23.67 9.03 -3.03
CA ARG A 656 -23.55 7.81 -3.84
C ARG A 656 -24.90 7.12 -4.04
N PHE A 657 -25.12 6.62 -5.25
CA PHE A 657 -26.31 5.84 -5.60
C PHE A 657 -26.04 4.92 -6.80
N GLU A 658 -26.89 3.90 -6.96
CA GLU A 658 -26.81 2.96 -8.07
C GLU A 658 -27.79 3.35 -9.20
N VAL A 659 -27.39 3.10 -10.44
CA VAL A 659 -28.17 3.40 -11.66
C VAL A 659 -28.17 2.21 -12.61
N ASN A 660 -29.27 2.04 -13.38
CA ASN A 660 -29.38 1.03 -14.44
C ASN A 660 -29.08 1.60 -15.84
N GLY A 661 -28.47 2.78 -15.89
CA GLY A 661 -28.14 3.52 -17.10
C GLY A 661 -27.79 4.97 -16.76
N PHE A 662 -26.99 5.62 -17.60
CA PHE A 662 -26.59 7.01 -17.36
C PHE A 662 -27.44 7.97 -18.17
N SER A 663 -27.64 9.17 -17.61
CA SER A 663 -28.30 10.25 -18.29
C SER A 663 -28.03 11.59 -17.62
N THR A 664 -29.00 12.51 -17.58
CA THR A 664 -28.89 13.74 -16.78
C THR A 664 -29.46 13.52 -15.39
N PHE A 665 -28.70 13.94 -14.36
CA PHE A 665 -29.03 13.79 -12.95
C PHE A 665 -29.14 15.17 -12.29
N TYR A 666 -30.24 15.39 -11.58
CA TYR A 666 -30.50 16.55 -10.73
C TYR A 666 -30.65 16.10 -9.28
N ILE A 667 -30.44 17.00 -8.32
CA ILE A 667 -30.65 16.73 -6.89
C ILE A 667 -31.80 17.61 -6.40
N SER A 668 -32.72 17.00 -5.64
CA SER A 668 -33.87 17.65 -5.02
C SER A 668 -34.14 17.04 -3.64
N ALA A 669 -35.23 17.43 -2.98
CA ALA A 669 -35.80 16.75 -1.83
C ALA A 669 -37.05 15.93 -2.24
N HIS A 670 -37.44 14.95 -1.42
CA HIS A 670 -38.70 14.24 -1.60
C HIS A 670 -39.90 15.19 -1.49
N ASN A 671 -40.91 14.98 -2.33
CA ASN A 671 -42.09 15.82 -2.38
C ASN A 671 -43.03 15.58 -1.20
N ALA A 672 -43.24 16.58 -0.35
CA ALA A 672 -44.42 16.68 0.51
C ALA A 672 -45.63 17.09 -0.36
N GLY A 673 -46.10 16.23 -1.27
CA GLY A 673 -47.19 16.64 -2.18
C GLY A 673 -47.51 15.75 -3.38
N GLN A 674 -47.15 14.48 -3.38
CA GLN A 674 -47.82 13.44 -4.17
C GLN A 674 -47.27 12.10 -3.66
N LEU A 675 -48.03 11.44 -2.79
CA LEU A 675 -47.70 10.10 -2.35
C LEU A 675 -48.57 9.12 -3.15
N PRO A 676 -47.99 8.28 -4.03
CA PRO A 676 -48.63 7.02 -4.37
C PRO A 676 -48.87 6.23 -3.07
N VAL A 677 -49.87 5.34 -3.06
CA VAL A 677 -50.22 4.45 -1.93
C VAL A 677 -49.07 4.28 -0.92
N THR A 678 -49.24 4.81 0.29
CA THR A 678 -48.19 4.71 1.31
C THR A 678 -48.25 3.33 1.94
N LEU A 679 -47.54 2.40 1.29
CA LEU A 679 -47.37 1.03 1.71
C LEU A 679 -46.60 0.98 3.04
N VAL A 680 -47.30 0.63 4.12
CA VAL A 680 -46.74 0.49 5.46
C VAL A 680 -45.84 -0.72 5.54
N ASN A 681 -46.30 -1.84 4.98
CA ASN A 681 -45.53 -3.06 4.90
C ASN A 681 -45.95 -3.91 3.70
N PHE A 682 -45.03 -4.75 3.26
CA PHE A 682 -45.31 -5.90 2.42
C PHE A 682 -44.43 -7.04 2.91
N SER A 683 -45.06 -8.16 3.22
CA SER A 683 -44.43 -9.31 3.84
C SER A 683 -44.97 -10.60 3.25
N GLY A 684 -44.15 -11.66 3.32
CA GLY A 684 -44.45 -12.95 2.75
C GLY A 684 -44.09 -14.02 3.76
N LYS A 685 -45.06 -14.86 4.10
CA LYS A 685 -44.88 -15.96 5.06
C LYS A 685 -45.15 -17.28 4.37
N LYS A 686 -44.17 -18.18 4.44
CA LYS A 686 -44.33 -19.56 4.00
C LYS A 686 -45.39 -20.27 4.85
N GLN A 687 -46.35 -20.91 4.18
CA GLN A 687 -47.37 -21.76 4.79
C GLN A 687 -47.37 -23.11 4.04
N GLU A 688 -46.70 -24.11 4.61
CA GLU A 688 -46.50 -25.43 3.98
C GLU A 688 -45.93 -25.33 2.55
N ASN A 689 -46.77 -25.56 1.53
CA ASN A 689 -46.48 -25.50 0.10
C ASN A 689 -46.97 -24.21 -0.58
N ALA A 690 -47.37 -23.18 0.19
CA ALA A 690 -47.88 -21.92 -0.31
C ALA A 690 -47.14 -20.72 0.33
N VAL A 691 -47.30 -19.53 -0.26
CA VAL A 691 -46.85 -18.26 0.32
C VAL A 691 -48.06 -17.38 0.59
N SER A 692 -48.27 -16.99 1.85
CA SER A 692 -49.20 -15.91 2.23
C SER A 692 -48.47 -14.59 2.07
N LEU A 693 -49.02 -13.70 1.26
CA LEU A 693 -48.53 -12.36 1.03
C LEU A 693 -49.47 -11.39 1.73
N ASP A 694 -48.93 -10.59 2.64
CA ASP A 694 -49.69 -9.69 3.50
C ASP A 694 -49.11 -8.28 3.38
N TRP A 695 -49.97 -7.30 3.10
CA TRP A 695 -49.59 -5.89 3.04
C TRP A 695 -50.61 -4.97 3.68
N GLN A 696 -50.12 -3.79 4.07
CA GLN A 696 -50.90 -2.74 4.66
C GLN A 696 -50.60 -1.40 4.01
N THR A 697 -51.63 -0.58 3.87
CA THR A 697 -51.55 0.79 3.36
C THR A 697 -52.03 1.73 4.45
N SER A 698 -51.30 2.83 4.66
CA SER A 698 -51.67 3.85 5.65
C SER A 698 -52.56 4.92 5.06
N GLU A 699 -52.39 5.19 3.77
CA GLU A 699 -53.20 6.10 2.96
C GLU A 699 -53.24 5.56 1.52
N GLU A 700 -54.42 5.67 0.91
CA GLU A 700 -54.71 5.35 -0.49
C GLU A 700 -55.40 6.56 -1.10
N THR A 701 -54.90 7.02 -2.24
CA THR A 701 -55.46 8.12 -3.02
C THR A 701 -55.37 7.72 -4.47
N ASN A 702 -56.45 7.90 -5.22
CA ASN A 702 -56.54 7.52 -6.63
C ASN A 702 -56.21 6.04 -6.92
N SER A 703 -56.32 5.13 -5.95
CA SER A 703 -55.75 3.77 -6.06
C SER A 703 -56.77 2.78 -6.63
N ASP A 704 -56.46 2.14 -7.75
CA ASP A 704 -57.38 1.18 -8.38
C ASP A 704 -57.20 -0.24 -7.82
N HIS A 705 -56.01 -0.83 -8.00
CA HIS A 705 -55.75 -2.21 -7.59
C HIS A 705 -54.25 -2.50 -7.37
N PHE A 706 -53.99 -3.63 -6.72
CA PHE A 706 -52.66 -4.20 -6.54
C PHE A 706 -52.49 -5.42 -7.44
N GLU A 707 -51.55 -5.39 -8.39
CA GLU A 707 -51.13 -6.61 -9.09
C GLU A 707 -50.02 -7.31 -8.29
N ILE A 708 -50.25 -8.58 -7.96
CA ILE A 708 -49.26 -9.41 -7.29
C ILE A 708 -48.40 -10.03 -8.39
N GLN A 709 -47.11 -9.71 -8.36
CA GLN A 709 -46.14 -10.23 -9.33
C GLN A 709 -45.16 -11.20 -8.67
N HIS A 710 -44.85 -12.27 -9.38
CA HIS A 710 -43.93 -13.32 -8.97
C HIS A 710 -42.81 -13.49 -10.01
N GLY A 711 -41.60 -13.73 -9.52
CA GLY A 711 -40.42 -14.04 -10.32
C GLY A 711 -39.46 -14.96 -9.58
N VAL A 712 -38.53 -15.57 -10.30
CA VAL A 712 -37.51 -16.49 -9.74
C VAL A 712 -36.07 -15.96 -9.89
N ASP A 713 -35.87 -14.92 -10.71
CA ASP A 713 -34.54 -14.36 -11.04
C ASP A 713 -34.46 -12.83 -10.84
N GLY A 714 -35.57 -12.21 -10.42
CA GLY A 714 -35.70 -10.76 -10.23
C GLY A 714 -35.76 -9.94 -11.52
N LYS A 715 -35.69 -10.58 -12.69
CA LYS A 715 -35.67 -9.94 -14.02
C LYS A 715 -36.99 -10.15 -14.76
N GLN A 716 -37.54 -11.36 -14.71
CA GLN A 716 -38.83 -11.70 -15.31
C GLN A 716 -39.92 -11.75 -14.24
N TRP A 717 -41.02 -11.05 -14.49
CA TRP A 717 -42.13 -10.91 -13.55
C TRP A 717 -43.44 -11.30 -14.21
N THR A 718 -44.17 -12.22 -13.57
CA THR A 718 -45.48 -12.69 -14.02
C THR A 718 -46.55 -12.23 -13.03
N LYS A 719 -47.65 -11.68 -13.52
CA LYS A 719 -48.83 -11.38 -12.70
C LYS A 719 -49.49 -12.70 -12.28
N ILE A 720 -49.53 -12.95 -10.98
CA ILE A 720 -50.13 -14.17 -10.39
C ILE A 720 -51.48 -13.90 -9.73
N GLY A 721 -51.85 -12.63 -9.55
CA GLY A 721 -53.14 -12.24 -9.00
C GLY A 721 -53.32 -10.74 -8.95
N GLU A 722 -54.51 -10.32 -8.52
CA GLU A 722 -54.89 -8.93 -8.33
C GLU A 722 -55.82 -8.80 -7.12
N VAL A 723 -55.68 -7.72 -6.37
CA VAL A 723 -56.59 -7.36 -5.27
C VAL A 723 -56.98 -5.90 -5.42
N ALA A 724 -58.28 -5.61 -5.45
CA ALA A 724 -58.79 -4.24 -5.54
C ALA A 724 -58.38 -3.40 -4.32
N ALA A 725 -57.99 -2.15 -4.55
CA ALA A 725 -57.72 -1.17 -3.51
C ALA A 725 -59.03 -0.50 -3.03
N SER A 726 -58.96 0.34 -1.99
CA SER A 726 -60.12 1.05 -1.45
C SER A 726 -60.45 2.36 -2.18
N ALA A 727 -59.81 2.66 -3.32
CA ALA A 727 -59.87 3.93 -4.06
C ALA A 727 -59.32 5.14 -3.28
N GLU A 728 -60.00 5.50 -2.21
CA GLU A 728 -59.69 6.62 -1.33
C GLU A 728 -59.77 6.17 0.14
N SER A 729 -58.65 6.19 0.86
CA SER A 729 -58.61 5.80 2.28
C SER A 729 -57.55 6.59 3.04
N LYS A 730 -57.93 7.17 4.18
CA LYS A 730 -57.00 7.76 5.17
C LYS A 730 -56.85 6.93 6.44
N VAL A 731 -57.33 5.69 6.39
CA VAL A 731 -57.26 4.73 7.49
C VAL A 731 -56.50 3.49 7.04
N LEU A 732 -55.82 2.84 7.98
CA LEU A 732 -55.03 1.64 7.71
C LEU A 732 -55.91 0.55 7.06
N LYS A 733 -55.51 0.08 5.87
CA LYS A 733 -56.12 -1.08 5.22
C LYS A 733 -55.15 -2.24 5.24
N THR A 734 -55.68 -3.45 5.33
CA THR A 734 -54.90 -4.69 5.31
C THR A 734 -55.44 -5.59 4.22
N TYR A 735 -54.51 -6.16 3.45
CA TYR A 735 -54.81 -7.01 2.31
C TYR A 735 -53.98 -8.30 2.40
N ASN A 736 -54.51 -9.37 1.81
CA ASN A 736 -53.89 -10.67 1.80
C ASN A 736 -54.05 -11.33 0.42
N PHE A 737 -53.03 -12.05 -0.01
CA PHE A 737 -53.06 -12.91 -1.18
C PHE A 737 -52.29 -14.20 -0.92
N ILE A 738 -52.85 -15.35 -1.31
CA ILE A 738 -52.18 -16.66 -1.17
C ILE A 738 -51.70 -17.11 -2.54
N HIS A 739 -50.39 -17.38 -2.66
CA HIS A 739 -49.80 -18.05 -3.80
C HIS A 739 -49.71 -19.56 -3.54
N PRO A 740 -50.59 -20.40 -4.14
CA PRO A 740 -50.75 -21.80 -3.75
C PRO A 740 -49.64 -22.75 -4.27
N TYR A 741 -48.88 -22.35 -5.30
CA TYR A 741 -47.88 -23.19 -5.96
C TYR A 741 -46.58 -22.42 -6.29
N PRO A 742 -45.81 -21.98 -5.27
CA PRO A 742 -44.50 -21.37 -5.47
C PRO A 742 -43.53 -22.33 -6.17
N SER A 743 -42.63 -21.77 -6.97
CA SER A 743 -41.56 -22.52 -7.62
C SER A 743 -40.59 -23.11 -6.60
N ALA A 744 -39.89 -24.18 -6.95
CA ALA A 744 -38.79 -24.66 -6.11
C ALA A 744 -37.66 -23.61 -6.08
N GLY A 745 -37.04 -23.41 -4.92
CA GLY A 745 -36.00 -22.41 -4.73
C GLY A 745 -36.51 -21.03 -4.33
N GLU A 746 -35.77 -20.01 -4.73
CA GLU A 746 -36.09 -18.63 -4.38
C GLU A 746 -37.33 -18.14 -5.17
N ASN A 747 -38.34 -17.67 -4.44
CA ASN A 747 -39.51 -17.02 -5.02
C ASN A 747 -39.50 -15.55 -4.60
N LEU A 748 -39.48 -14.66 -5.58
CA LEU A 748 -39.49 -13.22 -5.38
C LEU A 748 -40.89 -12.69 -5.66
N TYR A 749 -41.36 -11.78 -4.80
CA TYR A 749 -42.67 -11.15 -4.93
C TYR A 749 -42.52 -9.64 -4.86
N ARG A 750 -43.34 -8.94 -5.65
CA ARG A 750 -43.55 -7.49 -5.54
C ARG A 750 -45.01 -7.15 -5.86
N LEU A 751 -45.48 -6.05 -5.33
CA LEU A 751 -46.74 -5.44 -5.72
C LEU A 751 -46.48 -4.43 -6.83
N LYS A 752 -47.32 -4.41 -7.86
CA LYS A 752 -47.52 -3.26 -8.73
C LYS A 752 -48.79 -2.56 -8.26
N MET A 753 -48.66 -1.37 -7.71
CA MET A 753 -49.76 -0.56 -7.18
C MET A 753 -50.22 0.33 -8.32
N VAL A 754 -51.44 0.12 -8.82
CA VAL A 754 -51.99 0.78 -10.02
C VAL A 754 -53.06 1.78 -9.60
N ASP A 755 -52.98 2.98 -10.13
CA ASP A 755 -53.91 4.08 -9.88
C ASP A 755 -55.01 4.14 -10.96
N GLN A 756 -56.11 4.86 -10.71
CA GLN A 756 -57.26 4.94 -11.63
C GLN A 756 -56.96 5.64 -12.96
N ASP A 757 -55.88 6.44 -13.01
CA ASP A 757 -55.36 7.05 -14.24
C ASP A 757 -54.35 6.15 -14.98
N ASN A 758 -54.15 4.92 -14.49
CA ASN A 758 -53.19 3.91 -14.95
C ASN A 758 -51.72 4.21 -14.65
N THR A 759 -51.38 5.19 -13.81
CA THR A 759 -50.02 5.26 -13.25
C THR A 759 -49.77 4.12 -12.28
N PHE A 760 -48.50 3.80 -12.04
CA PHE A 760 -48.17 2.74 -11.10
C PHE A 760 -46.82 2.90 -10.42
N ALA A 761 -46.70 2.32 -9.23
CA ALA A 761 -45.45 2.20 -8.48
C ALA A 761 -45.25 0.74 -8.03
N TYR A 762 -43.99 0.34 -7.79
CA TYR A 762 -43.67 -0.99 -7.28
C TYR A 762 -43.34 -0.96 -5.79
N SER A 763 -43.71 -2.01 -5.06
CA SER A 763 -43.21 -2.25 -3.72
C SER A 763 -41.74 -2.66 -3.72
N LYS A 764 -41.13 -2.71 -2.53
CA LYS A 764 -39.93 -3.54 -2.31
C LYS A 764 -40.18 -4.99 -2.74
N ILE A 765 -39.13 -5.66 -3.17
CA ILE A 765 -39.16 -7.11 -3.45
C ILE A 765 -39.02 -7.85 -2.11
N ILE A 766 -39.82 -8.88 -1.91
CA ILE A 766 -39.68 -9.82 -0.80
C ILE A 766 -39.39 -11.21 -1.35
N SER A 767 -38.60 -11.98 -0.60
CA SER A 767 -38.21 -13.35 -0.97
C SER A 767 -38.86 -14.35 -0.03
N ALA A 768 -39.38 -15.44 -0.59
CA ALA A 768 -39.77 -16.63 0.14
C ALA A 768 -39.04 -17.84 -0.47
N GLY A 769 -38.06 -18.35 0.26
CA GLY A 769 -37.31 -19.53 -0.14
C GLY A 769 -38.09 -20.82 0.11
N PHE A 770 -38.23 -21.63 -0.93
CA PHE A 770 -38.58 -23.04 -0.84
C PHE A 770 -37.31 -23.85 -1.08
N GLU A 771 -37.12 -24.93 -0.33
CA GLU A 771 -35.91 -25.75 -0.44
C GLU A 771 -35.74 -26.21 -1.90
N THR A 772 -34.66 -25.77 -2.55
CA THR A 772 -34.22 -26.32 -3.83
C THR A 772 -33.75 -27.75 -3.57
N LEU A 773 -34.47 -28.74 -4.12
CA LEU A 773 -34.05 -30.14 -4.15
C LEU A 773 -32.91 -30.31 -5.17
N ASP A 774 -31.72 -29.85 -4.80
CA ASP A 774 -30.52 -30.10 -5.60
C ASP A 774 -29.63 -31.13 -4.92
N ARG A 775 -29.57 -32.29 -5.61
CA ARG A 775 -28.68 -33.46 -5.46
C ARG A 775 -29.24 -34.62 -4.62
N VAL A 776 -30.01 -35.49 -5.30
CA VAL A 776 -30.00 -36.93 -5.02
C VAL A 776 -28.93 -37.58 -5.89
N THR A 777 -27.89 -38.14 -5.27
CA THR A 777 -26.87 -38.94 -5.97
C THR A 777 -27.02 -40.39 -5.56
N LEU A 778 -26.90 -41.32 -6.50
CA LEU A 778 -26.99 -42.75 -6.23
C LEU A 778 -25.68 -43.47 -6.55
N TYR A 779 -25.31 -44.42 -5.70
CA TYR A 779 -24.11 -45.24 -5.89
C TYR A 779 -24.23 -46.59 -5.15
N PRO A 780 -23.51 -47.64 -5.59
CA PRO A 780 -22.83 -47.73 -6.87
C PRO A 780 -23.82 -47.91 -8.03
N ASN A 781 -23.39 -47.56 -9.24
CA ASN A 781 -24.10 -47.86 -10.48
C ASN A 781 -23.05 -48.18 -11.56
N PRO A 782 -22.88 -49.44 -12.00
CA PRO A 782 -23.79 -50.58 -11.78
C PRO A 782 -23.84 -51.17 -10.35
N VAL A 783 -24.96 -51.79 -10.01
CA VAL A 783 -25.26 -52.45 -8.72
C VAL A 783 -24.97 -53.94 -8.83
N THR A 784 -24.12 -54.47 -7.94
CA THR A 784 -23.69 -55.88 -7.97
C THR A 784 -24.31 -56.75 -6.86
N ALA A 785 -24.88 -56.15 -5.81
CA ALA A 785 -25.42 -56.86 -4.64
C ALA A 785 -26.88 -56.53 -4.30
N GLY A 786 -27.61 -55.87 -5.21
CA GLY A 786 -29.00 -55.44 -4.99
C GLY A 786 -29.17 -54.33 -3.93
N VAL A 787 -28.08 -53.67 -3.54
CA VAL A 787 -28.03 -52.57 -2.58
C VAL A 787 -27.67 -51.27 -3.30
N ILE A 788 -28.51 -50.24 -3.16
CA ILE A 788 -28.33 -48.92 -3.75
C ILE A 788 -28.25 -47.90 -2.62
N SER A 789 -27.19 -47.11 -2.53
CA SER A 789 -27.11 -45.96 -1.62
C SER A 789 -27.58 -44.70 -2.35
N LEU A 790 -28.48 -43.95 -1.72
CA LEU A 790 -28.92 -42.62 -2.13
C LEU A 790 -28.37 -41.60 -1.13
N GLN A 791 -27.64 -40.61 -1.60
CA GLN A 791 -27.30 -39.43 -0.81
C GLN A 791 -28.21 -38.28 -1.22
N TYR A 792 -28.85 -37.63 -0.26
CA TYR A 792 -29.88 -36.62 -0.45
C TYR A 792 -29.72 -35.48 0.55
N THR A 793 -30.17 -34.28 0.20
CA THR A 793 -30.26 -33.15 1.12
C THR A 793 -31.72 -32.95 1.55
N GLY A 794 -31.95 -32.68 2.84
CA GLY A 794 -33.30 -32.43 3.38
C GLY A 794 -34.00 -33.68 3.93
N THR A 795 -35.30 -33.85 3.64
CA THR A 795 -36.13 -34.96 4.17
C THR A 795 -35.90 -36.26 3.39
N ALA A 796 -35.93 -37.43 4.02
CA ALA A 796 -35.75 -38.70 3.31
C ALA A 796 -36.79 -38.91 2.18
N PRO A 797 -36.37 -39.20 0.94
CA PRO A 797 -37.29 -39.44 -0.17
C PRO A 797 -38.08 -40.73 -0.02
N LYS A 798 -39.31 -40.76 -0.56
CA LYS A 798 -40.01 -42.01 -0.85
C LYS A 798 -39.43 -42.62 -2.12
N VAL A 799 -38.99 -43.87 -2.07
CA VAL A 799 -38.33 -44.54 -3.19
C VAL A 799 -39.21 -45.62 -3.80
N THR A 800 -39.25 -45.67 -5.13
CA THR A 800 -39.79 -46.81 -5.90
C THR A 800 -38.75 -47.27 -6.92
N LEU A 801 -38.62 -48.58 -7.09
CA LEU A 801 -37.78 -49.19 -8.13
C LEU A 801 -38.69 -49.92 -9.12
N ASN A 802 -38.52 -49.67 -10.41
CA ASN A 802 -39.27 -50.35 -11.47
C ASN A 802 -38.30 -50.93 -12.52
N ASP A 803 -38.65 -52.05 -13.14
CA ASP A 803 -37.93 -52.50 -14.34
C ASP A 803 -38.31 -51.64 -15.57
N ILE A 804 -37.61 -51.82 -16.70
CA ILE A 804 -37.88 -51.06 -17.92
C ILE A 804 -39.28 -51.25 -18.49
N THR A 805 -40.02 -52.29 -18.08
CA THR A 805 -41.41 -52.51 -18.50
C THR A 805 -42.41 -51.78 -17.61
N GLY A 806 -41.92 -51.07 -16.58
CA GLY A 806 -42.73 -50.33 -15.61
C GLY A 806 -43.25 -51.19 -14.45
N ARG A 807 -42.87 -52.48 -14.37
CA ARG A 807 -43.28 -53.35 -13.27
C ARG A 807 -42.52 -52.97 -12.00
N ASN A 808 -43.27 -52.78 -10.92
CA ASN A 808 -42.72 -52.42 -9.62
C ASN A 808 -41.92 -53.56 -8.99
N VAL A 809 -40.72 -53.24 -8.50
CA VAL A 809 -39.86 -54.13 -7.73
C VAL A 809 -39.91 -53.71 -6.26
N PRO A 810 -40.42 -54.56 -5.35
CA PRO A 810 -40.49 -54.22 -3.94
C PRO A 810 -39.11 -53.98 -3.33
N VAL A 811 -38.96 -52.86 -2.62
CA VAL A 811 -37.72 -52.48 -1.92
C VAL A 811 -37.95 -52.29 -0.42
N MET A 812 -36.87 -52.35 0.35
CA MET A 812 -36.77 -51.87 1.72
C MET A 812 -35.81 -50.69 1.75
N THR A 813 -36.12 -49.70 2.59
CA THR A 813 -35.30 -48.50 2.78
C THR A 813 -34.80 -48.45 4.22
N GLU A 814 -33.53 -48.16 4.40
CA GLU A 814 -32.86 -48.01 5.70
C GLU A 814 -32.11 -46.68 5.70
N GLN A 815 -32.34 -45.84 6.72
CA GLN A 815 -31.71 -44.53 6.80
C GLN A 815 -30.33 -44.66 7.47
N ASP A 816 -29.27 -44.38 6.71
CA ASP A 816 -27.87 -44.59 7.10
C ASP A 816 -27.14 -43.26 7.33
N GLY A 817 -27.77 -42.35 8.08
CA GLY A 817 -27.28 -41.00 8.35
C GLY A 817 -28.31 -39.90 8.05
N PRO A 818 -27.99 -38.63 8.36
CA PRO A 818 -28.90 -37.50 8.16
C PRO A 818 -29.20 -37.21 6.69
N ASP A 819 -28.32 -37.62 5.78
CA ASP A 819 -28.33 -37.32 4.35
C ASP A 819 -28.18 -38.57 3.47
N LYS A 820 -28.39 -39.78 4.02
CA LYS A 820 -28.15 -41.05 3.31
C LYS A 820 -29.24 -42.08 3.54
N LEU A 821 -29.67 -42.74 2.46
CA LEU A 821 -30.70 -43.78 2.44
C LEU A 821 -30.21 -44.99 1.65
N THR A 822 -30.20 -46.16 2.28
CA THR A 822 -29.91 -47.43 1.62
C THR A 822 -31.20 -48.08 1.16
N VAL A 823 -31.23 -48.52 -0.10
CA VAL A 823 -32.36 -49.18 -0.75
C VAL A 823 -31.95 -50.61 -1.11
N ARG A 824 -32.68 -51.60 -0.59
CA ARG A 824 -32.45 -53.02 -0.84
C ARG A 824 -33.65 -53.65 -1.52
N ALA A 825 -33.46 -54.28 -2.67
CA ALA A 825 -34.54 -55.05 -3.30
C ALA A 825 -34.92 -56.26 -2.43
N LYS A 826 -36.22 -56.53 -2.25
CA LYS A 826 -36.70 -57.68 -1.47
C LYS A 826 -36.49 -59.02 -2.18
N ALA A 827 -36.27 -58.99 -3.49
CA ALA A 827 -35.96 -60.14 -4.32
C ALA A 827 -34.65 -59.91 -5.09
N ARG A 828 -34.00 -60.99 -5.53
CA ARG A 828 -32.79 -60.91 -6.35
C ARG A 828 -33.11 -60.18 -7.66
N LEU A 829 -32.42 -59.06 -7.91
CA LEU A 829 -32.51 -58.34 -9.18
C LEU A 829 -31.81 -59.15 -10.27
N THR A 830 -32.47 -59.37 -11.40
CA THR A 830 -31.82 -59.93 -12.59
C THR A 830 -30.98 -58.86 -13.28
N PRO A 831 -29.87 -59.22 -13.95
CA PRO A 831 -29.06 -58.26 -14.71
C PRO A 831 -29.91 -57.50 -15.72
N GLY A 832 -29.75 -56.17 -15.79
CA GLY A 832 -30.58 -55.32 -16.63
C GLY A 832 -30.70 -53.88 -16.13
N LEU A 833 -31.48 -53.08 -16.86
CA LEU A 833 -31.74 -51.68 -16.54
C LEU A 833 -33.01 -51.55 -15.68
N TYR A 834 -32.94 -50.72 -14.65
CA TYR A 834 -34.05 -50.37 -13.77
C TYR A 834 -34.15 -48.84 -13.66
N ILE A 835 -35.32 -48.35 -13.27
CA ILE A 835 -35.59 -46.94 -13.00
C ILE A 835 -35.95 -46.79 -11.53
N LEU A 836 -35.11 -46.04 -10.80
CA LEU A 836 -35.37 -45.64 -9.43
C LEU A 836 -35.96 -44.23 -9.43
N ASN A 837 -37.16 -44.09 -8.86
CA ASN A 837 -37.78 -42.78 -8.63
C ASN A 837 -37.69 -42.45 -7.14
N ALA A 838 -37.20 -41.26 -6.80
CA ALA A 838 -37.20 -40.71 -5.46
C ALA A 838 -38.15 -39.51 -5.41
N GLY A 839 -39.18 -39.58 -4.57
CA GLY A 839 -40.29 -38.64 -4.49
C GLY A 839 -40.32 -37.83 -3.19
N TYR A 840 -40.59 -36.54 -3.34
CA TYR A 840 -40.70 -35.53 -2.27
C TYR A 840 -42.01 -34.76 -2.47
N GLY A 841 -43.11 -35.25 -1.89
CA GLY A 841 -44.44 -34.67 -2.15
C GLY A 841 -44.83 -34.78 -3.63
N ALA A 842 -45.05 -33.65 -4.31
CA ALA A 842 -45.44 -33.58 -5.73
C ALA A 842 -44.24 -33.71 -6.71
N THR A 843 -43.02 -33.67 -6.22
CA THR A 843 -41.79 -33.67 -7.05
C THR A 843 -41.16 -35.06 -7.09
N GLN A 844 -40.72 -35.52 -8.27
CA GLN A 844 -40.01 -36.79 -8.44
C GLN A 844 -38.71 -36.61 -9.22
N VAL A 845 -37.62 -37.19 -8.73
CA VAL A 845 -36.36 -37.35 -9.48
C VAL A 845 -36.20 -38.80 -9.89
N ARG A 846 -35.70 -39.02 -11.11
CA ARG A 846 -35.59 -40.35 -11.73
C ARG A 846 -34.15 -40.66 -12.09
N HIS A 847 -33.71 -41.85 -11.74
CA HIS A 847 -32.38 -42.33 -12.05
C HIS A 847 -32.38 -43.70 -12.69
N LYS A 848 -31.46 -43.90 -13.64
CA LYS A 848 -31.19 -45.19 -14.27
C LYS A 848 -30.26 -46.00 -13.36
N VAL A 849 -30.65 -47.23 -13.05
CA VAL A 849 -29.87 -48.17 -12.25
C VAL A 849 -29.54 -49.39 -13.11
N VAL A 850 -28.27 -49.63 -13.37
CA VAL A 850 -27.77 -50.81 -14.08
C VAL A 850 -27.49 -51.88 -13.03
N VAL A 851 -28.01 -53.09 -13.20
CA VAL A 851 -27.70 -54.26 -12.37
C VAL A 851 -26.86 -55.22 -13.22
N ASN A 852 -25.70 -55.62 -12.69
CA ASN A 852 -24.78 -56.55 -13.36
C ASN A 852 -25.02 -58.00 -12.96
#